data_AF-A0A7J8M5Z4-F1
#
_entry.id   AF-A0A7J8M5Z4-F1
#
_cell.length_a   1.000
_cell.length_b   1.000
_cell.length_c   1.000
_cell.angle_alpha   90.00
_cell.angle_beta   90.00
_cell.angle_gamma   90.00
#
_symmetry.space_group_name_H-M   'P 1'
#
loop_
_entity.id
_entity.type
_entity.pdbx_description
1 polymer ?
#
loop_
_entity_poly.entity_id
_entity_poly.type
_entity_poly.pdbx_seq_one_letter_code
_entity_poly.pdbx_strand_id
1 'polypeptide(L)'
;MLPLLLVWFTLVSLNQPGICLQHRQQLQPVLLPNGCDDKCGRLHIPFPFHLNTSCASVSNALHLSCLNSTTLYLHIGIQSYRVLDFFSDGILVDFPGTGSSTCRQYNGLNSFNFAGNDYLGISDDNVIGLYDCEDSSLCKADCETNELPDCDGNRSGALACCYPLSDHSNWHSGDGFSSFAKFGCRGVSSWVVPRGTNSGKRGVKLEWAIPRNKSQGLCASNAVMVSATTVEAGVRCSCQDGLVGDGFSNGLGCFKSCIKEGQEAYGGECDNSPKRSQRKLVIVAGVLAPVFILASLFLFLCILKRPVKSGAFDIDQAHYHSTISFRKACRTRLFSYRELDEATRGFDDGQKLVDGTNGTIHAGVLGDGSHIAVQKVQCENERDLIHVLSRIELLSAVFHRNLARLLGCCIESGYTLMVGYEYPANGTLEEHLHNNSGQEFGLDWYKRLSIAAETASILAYLQCEISPPIFHHGLKSSGYIFLDVGFSVKVAGFALLCSSSTTGPLVQKNDVYDFGLLLLEIISGSKHSDMPSLALQKIKSGKLEEIVDPSLYYHEQPIFRREQIEIVADIATRCLLFGGDGKIGMVDVAKELFHLAKESIDGGSKKGSALEETFSNSSLLQMISMSPDSVHLPRIAGPV
;
A
#
# COMPACT_ATOMS: atom_id res chain seq x y z
N MET A 1 -17.96 -53.38 22.65
CA MET A 1 -18.53 -52.16 23.25
C MET A 1 -17.44 -51.10 23.19
N LEU A 2 -17.52 -50.16 22.26
CA LEU A 2 -18.31 -48.92 22.40
C LEU A 2 -17.81 -48.07 23.59
N PRO A 3 -17.70 -46.75 23.40
CA PRO A 3 -16.51 -45.99 22.96
C PRO A 3 -16.27 -44.80 23.93
N LEU A 4 -15.18 -44.04 24.02
CA LEU A 4 -14.25 -43.45 23.05
C LEU A 4 -14.88 -42.59 21.93
N LEU A 5 -16.14 -42.17 22.12
CA LEU A 5 -16.88 -41.24 21.27
C LEU A 5 -17.57 -40.24 22.19
N LEU A 6 -17.02 -39.01 22.34
CA LEU A 6 -17.81 -37.78 22.50
C LEU A 6 -17.02 -36.46 22.63
N VAL A 7 -15.71 -36.39 22.41
CA VAL A 7 -15.03 -35.07 22.29
C VAL A 7 -14.08 -34.98 21.09
N TRP A 8 -14.28 -35.87 20.12
CA TRP A 8 -13.77 -35.75 18.75
C TRP A 8 -15.01 -35.71 17.85
N PHE A 9 -15.70 -34.58 17.76
CA PHE A 9 -16.61 -34.18 16.66
C PHE A 9 -17.30 -32.85 17.01
N THR A 10 -16.53 -31.76 17.01
CA THR A 10 -16.84 -30.41 16.49
C THR A 10 -15.54 -29.62 16.62
N LEU A 11 -14.79 -29.19 15.61
CA LEU A 11 -14.97 -29.09 14.18
C LEU A 11 -13.55 -29.15 13.55
N VAL A 12 -13.24 -30.23 12.84
CA VAL A 12 -12.37 -30.16 11.65
C VAL A 12 -13.22 -30.65 10.50
N SER A 13 -14.01 -29.71 9.96
CA SER A 13 -14.31 -29.62 8.53
C SER A 13 -13.71 -28.28 8.12
N LEU A 14 -12.55 -28.31 7.47
CA LEU A 14 -12.46 -28.12 6.03
C LEU A 14 -12.93 -26.72 5.61
N ASN A 15 -11.90 -25.90 5.38
CA ASN A 15 -11.75 -25.03 4.21
C ASN A 15 -12.83 -23.99 3.95
N GLN A 16 -12.48 -22.72 4.24
CA GLN A 16 -11.86 -21.83 3.25
C GLN A 16 -11.35 -20.57 3.96
N PRO A 17 -10.07 -20.15 3.78
CA PRO A 17 -9.67 -18.78 4.07
C PRO A 17 -10.25 -17.90 2.96
N GLY A 18 -11.38 -17.29 3.26
CA GLY A 18 -11.96 -16.24 2.43
C GLY A 18 -10.95 -15.12 2.25
N ILE A 19 -10.68 -14.85 0.98
CA ILE A 19 -9.92 -13.74 0.43
C ILE A 19 -10.31 -12.44 1.17
N CYS A 20 -9.41 -11.90 1.97
CA CYS A 20 -9.47 -10.49 2.34
C CYS A 20 -8.53 -9.75 1.39
N LEU A 21 -9.05 -9.48 0.19
CA LEU A 21 -8.62 -8.36 -0.62
C LEU A 21 -8.68 -7.12 0.28
N GLN A 22 -7.54 -6.68 0.81
CA GLN A 22 -7.37 -5.25 1.07
C GLN A 22 -7.19 -4.58 -0.29
N HIS A 23 -8.30 -4.54 -1.02
CA HIS A 23 -8.70 -3.35 -1.73
C HIS A 23 -8.32 -2.19 -0.82
N ARG A 24 -7.50 -1.26 -1.33
CA ARG A 24 -7.52 0.10 -0.81
C ARG A 24 -8.91 0.64 -1.16
N GLN A 25 -9.95 0.15 -0.49
CA GLN A 25 -11.07 1.00 -0.15
C GLN A 25 -10.38 2.15 0.57
N GLN A 26 -10.28 3.29 -0.11
CA GLN A 26 -10.41 4.54 0.63
C GLN A 26 -11.64 4.31 1.50
N LEU A 27 -11.41 4.09 2.80
CA LEU A 27 -12.47 3.92 3.76
C LEU A 27 -13.42 5.09 3.48
N GLN A 28 -14.65 4.78 3.07
CA GLN A 28 -15.70 5.78 3.17
C GLN A 28 -15.61 6.28 4.63
N PRO A 29 -15.51 7.59 4.84
CA PRO A 29 -15.36 8.13 6.19
C PRO A 29 -16.47 7.54 7.06
N VAL A 30 -16.07 6.89 8.15
CA VAL A 30 -16.99 6.17 9.03
C VAL A 30 -18.05 7.17 9.48
N LEU A 31 -19.29 6.95 9.02
CA LEU A 31 -20.44 7.74 9.41
C LEU A 31 -20.79 7.36 10.84
N LEU A 32 -20.20 8.10 11.75
CA LEU A 32 -20.42 7.88 13.17
C LEU A 32 -21.80 8.42 13.57
N PRO A 33 -22.48 7.75 14.52
CA PRO A 33 -23.79 8.20 14.99
C PRO A 33 -23.70 9.61 15.57
N ASN A 34 -24.78 10.39 15.42
CA ASN A 34 -24.88 11.67 16.11
C ASN A 34 -24.82 11.48 17.64
N GLY A 35 -24.47 12.54 18.37
CA GLY A 35 -24.33 12.50 19.84
C GLY A 35 -25.59 12.12 20.62
N CYS A 36 -26.73 11.95 19.95
CA CYS A 36 -28.02 11.58 20.54
C CYS A 36 -28.45 10.15 20.22
N ASP A 37 -27.65 9.40 19.45
CA ASP A 37 -27.94 8.03 19.01
C ASP A 37 -29.33 7.90 18.33
N ASP A 38 -29.71 8.89 17.51
CA ASP A 38 -30.95 8.87 16.76
C ASP A 38 -30.95 7.70 15.75
N LYS A 39 -32.07 6.95 15.67
CA LYS A 39 -32.21 5.81 14.76
C LYS A 39 -33.51 5.85 13.99
N CYS A 40 -33.42 5.52 12.70
CA CYS A 40 -34.58 5.21 11.86
C CYS A 40 -34.50 3.74 11.45
N GLY A 41 -35.26 2.88 12.13
CA GLY A 41 -35.13 1.43 11.99
C GLY A 41 -33.78 0.92 12.49
N ARG A 42 -32.94 0.45 11.57
CA ARG A 42 -31.56 -0.01 11.87
C ARG A 42 -30.48 1.03 11.52
N LEU A 43 -30.87 2.13 10.88
CA LEU A 43 -29.93 3.15 10.41
C LEU A 43 -29.70 4.19 11.52
N HIS A 44 -28.44 4.36 11.92
CA HIS A 44 -28.02 5.45 12.80
C HIS A 44 -27.91 6.75 12.01
N ILE A 45 -28.39 7.84 12.59
CA ILE A 45 -28.36 9.15 11.94
C ILE A 45 -27.03 9.84 12.25
N PRO A 46 -26.24 10.21 11.22
CA PRO A 46 -24.94 10.85 11.42
C PRO A 46 -25.10 12.33 11.77
N PHE A 47 -24.14 12.88 12.51
CA PHE A 47 -24.03 14.33 12.71
C PHE A 47 -23.82 15.02 11.33
N PRO A 48 -24.49 16.15 11.03
CA PRO A 48 -25.27 17.03 11.91
C PRO A 48 -26.80 16.80 11.86
N PHE A 49 -27.24 15.72 11.22
CA PHE A 49 -28.65 15.43 11.03
C PHE A 49 -29.28 14.90 12.32
N HIS A 50 -30.58 15.17 12.52
CA HIS A 50 -31.31 14.74 13.72
C HIS A 50 -32.78 14.46 13.42
N LEU A 51 -33.40 13.59 14.22
CA LEU A 51 -34.82 13.25 14.12
C LEU A 51 -35.67 13.96 15.18
N ASN A 52 -35.10 14.18 16.37
CA ASN A 52 -35.82 14.75 17.50
C ASN A 52 -35.24 16.13 17.84
N THR A 53 -36.12 17.11 18.03
CA THR A 53 -35.75 18.50 18.35
C THR A 53 -35.01 18.64 19.69
N SER A 54 -35.07 17.62 20.55
CA SER A 54 -34.26 17.56 21.78
C SER A 54 -32.77 17.31 21.52
N CYS A 55 -32.39 16.90 20.31
CA CYS A 55 -31.02 16.77 19.81
C CYS A 55 -30.58 17.96 18.92
N ALA A 56 -31.30 19.10 18.96
CA ALA A 56 -31.01 20.23 18.09
C ALA A 56 -29.69 20.93 18.49
N SER A 57 -28.56 20.44 18.00
CA SER A 57 -27.26 21.04 18.32
C SER A 57 -26.78 22.07 17.29
N VAL A 58 -27.46 22.22 16.13
CA VAL A 58 -27.01 23.16 15.07
C VAL A 58 -28.15 23.96 14.41
N SER A 59 -29.14 23.31 13.79
CA SER A 59 -30.23 24.00 13.07
C SER A 59 -31.42 23.07 12.74
N ASN A 60 -32.62 23.64 12.62
CA ASN A 60 -33.80 22.94 12.11
C ASN A 60 -33.70 22.62 10.61
N ALA A 61 -32.79 23.27 9.87
CA ALA A 61 -32.56 22.99 8.45
C ALA A 61 -32.00 21.59 8.18
N LEU A 62 -31.46 20.93 9.21
CA LEU A 62 -30.85 19.59 9.14
C LEU A 62 -31.73 18.52 9.79
N HIS A 63 -32.99 18.86 10.07
CA HIS A 63 -33.97 17.96 10.66
C HIS A 63 -34.48 16.96 9.61
N LEU A 64 -34.48 15.69 9.98
CA LEU A 64 -35.02 14.58 9.20
C LEU A 64 -36.32 14.07 9.81
N SER A 65 -37.19 13.49 8.99
CA SER A 65 -38.33 12.71 9.49
C SER A 65 -38.20 11.25 9.06
N CYS A 66 -38.48 10.34 9.98
CA CYS A 66 -38.48 8.90 9.74
C CYS A 66 -39.92 8.39 9.60
N LEU A 67 -40.28 7.88 8.42
CA LEU A 67 -41.58 7.27 8.15
C LEU A 67 -41.44 5.74 8.18
N ASN A 68 -42.39 5.06 8.85
CA ASN A 68 -42.45 3.59 8.95
C ASN A 68 -41.18 2.91 9.48
N SER A 69 -40.32 3.66 10.20
CA SER A 69 -39.00 3.17 10.66
C SER A 69 -38.07 2.68 9.54
N THR A 70 -38.29 3.11 8.29
CA THR A 70 -37.53 2.60 7.13
C THR A 70 -37.14 3.69 6.13
N THR A 71 -37.94 4.74 5.99
CA THR A 71 -37.70 5.79 5.00
C THR A 71 -37.45 7.13 5.67
N LEU A 72 -36.29 7.71 5.37
CA LEU A 72 -35.91 9.04 5.83
C LEU A 72 -36.30 10.10 4.81
N TYR A 73 -36.73 11.25 5.31
CA TYR A 73 -37.01 12.42 4.51
C TYR A 73 -36.32 13.66 5.07
N LEU A 74 -35.69 14.42 4.20
CA LEU A 74 -35.17 15.76 4.45
C LEU A 74 -36.21 16.78 3.97
N HIS A 75 -36.53 17.76 4.82
CA HIS A 75 -37.52 18.79 4.50
C HIS A 75 -36.81 20.10 4.18
N ILE A 76 -37.00 20.61 2.97
CA ILE A 76 -36.45 21.90 2.54
C ILE A 76 -37.60 22.76 2.03
N GLY A 77 -37.94 23.81 2.79
CA GLY A 77 -39.11 24.64 2.51
C GLY A 77 -40.41 23.83 2.61
N ILE A 78 -41.18 23.80 1.53
CA ILE A 78 -42.43 23.02 1.42
C ILE A 78 -42.25 21.63 0.82
N GLN A 79 -41.04 21.28 0.40
CA GLN A 79 -40.73 20.02 -0.28
C GLN A 79 -40.07 19.02 0.66
N SER A 80 -40.41 17.75 0.48
CA SER A 80 -39.82 16.63 1.21
C SER A 80 -39.05 15.74 0.24
N TYR A 81 -37.76 15.54 0.51
CA TYR A 81 -36.86 14.75 -0.32
C TYR A 81 -36.52 13.45 0.40
N ARG A 82 -36.68 12.31 -0.28
CA ARG A 82 -36.32 11.02 0.29
C ARG A 82 -34.80 10.92 0.38
N VAL A 83 -34.28 10.56 1.55
CA VAL A 83 -32.85 10.32 1.74
C VAL A 83 -32.49 8.93 1.21
N LEU A 84 -31.46 8.88 0.38
CA LEU A 84 -30.95 7.65 -0.24
C LEU A 84 -29.68 7.17 0.44
N ASP A 85 -28.80 8.10 0.84
CA ASP A 85 -27.51 7.78 1.45
C ASP A 85 -26.92 8.98 2.20
N PHE A 86 -25.89 8.75 3.00
CA PHE A 86 -25.14 9.78 3.72
C PHE A 86 -23.67 9.81 3.30
N PHE A 87 -23.05 10.99 3.40
CA PHE A 87 -21.62 11.22 3.20
C PHE A 87 -21.08 12.03 4.38
N SER A 88 -19.77 12.03 4.60
CA SER A 88 -19.16 12.85 5.67
C SER A 88 -19.42 14.34 5.52
N ASP A 89 -19.58 14.80 4.28
CA ASP A 89 -19.74 16.20 3.89
C ASP A 89 -21.14 16.50 3.35
N GLY A 90 -22.04 15.51 3.28
CA GLY A 90 -23.28 15.67 2.54
C GLY A 90 -24.32 14.59 2.76
N ILE A 91 -25.45 14.73 2.07
CA ILE A 91 -26.56 13.80 2.07
C ILE A 91 -27.05 13.59 0.65
N LEU A 92 -27.32 12.34 0.26
CA LEU A 92 -27.88 12.01 -1.04
C LEU A 92 -29.40 11.96 -0.92
N VAL A 93 -30.09 12.75 -1.76
CA VAL A 93 -31.54 12.75 -1.80
C VAL A 93 -32.08 12.40 -3.18
N ASP A 94 -33.28 11.86 -3.22
CA ASP A 94 -34.02 11.63 -4.46
C ASP A 94 -34.77 12.89 -4.91
N PHE A 95 -35.16 12.94 -6.19
CA PHE A 95 -36.05 13.97 -6.70
C PHE A 95 -37.42 13.91 -6.00
N PRO A 96 -38.06 15.06 -5.71
CA PRO A 96 -39.33 15.08 -5.00
C PRO A 96 -40.46 14.52 -5.89
N GLY A 97 -41.40 13.80 -5.28
CA GLY A 97 -42.59 13.27 -5.98
C GLY A 97 -42.46 11.86 -6.57
N THR A 98 -41.33 11.17 -6.41
CA THR A 98 -41.11 9.76 -6.84
C THR A 98 -41.77 8.71 -5.92
N GLY A 99 -42.90 9.05 -5.29
CA GLY A 99 -43.73 8.10 -4.53
C GLY A 99 -44.48 7.08 -5.38
N SER A 100 -44.31 7.12 -6.71
CA SER A 100 -44.83 6.14 -7.66
C SER A 100 -43.74 5.10 -7.96
N SER A 101 -44.13 3.83 -8.03
CA SER A 101 -43.29 2.65 -8.31
C SER A 101 -42.59 2.62 -9.68
N THR A 102 -42.52 3.75 -10.39
CA THR A 102 -41.97 3.88 -11.75
C THR A 102 -40.81 4.87 -11.75
N CYS A 103 -39.60 4.35 -11.93
CA CYS A 103 -38.40 5.15 -12.07
C CYS A 103 -38.49 5.97 -13.37
N ARG A 104 -38.38 7.30 -13.28
CA ARG A 104 -38.34 8.19 -14.46
C ARG A 104 -36.91 8.39 -14.92
N GLN A 105 -36.61 8.20 -16.20
CA GLN A 105 -35.25 8.36 -16.77
C GLN A 105 -34.65 9.74 -16.52
N TYR A 106 -35.46 10.80 -16.67
CA TYR A 106 -35.09 12.17 -16.35
C TYR A 106 -36.27 12.91 -15.72
N ASN A 107 -35.97 14.01 -15.03
CA ASN A 107 -36.92 14.92 -14.40
C ASN A 107 -36.95 16.26 -15.14
N GLY A 108 -37.98 17.07 -14.94
CA GLY A 108 -37.96 18.43 -15.45
C GLY A 108 -36.93 19.28 -14.69
N LEU A 109 -36.39 20.32 -15.31
CA LEU A 109 -35.40 21.19 -14.65
C LEU A 109 -35.92 21.84 -13.36
N ASN A 110 -37.23 22.09 -13.27
CA ASN A 110 -37.88 22.66 -12.09
C ASN A 110 -38.33 21.62 -11.07
N SER A 111 -38.09 20.32 -11.32
CA SER A 111 -38.47 19.25 -10.41
C SER A 111 -37.64 19.28 -9.12
N PHE A 112 -36.41 19.80 -9.16
CA PHE A 112 -35.59 20.02 -7.97
C PHE A 112 -35.47 21.53 -7.70
N ASN A 113 -36.50 22.10 -7.08
CA ASN A 113 -36.58 23.55 -6.83
C ASN A 113 -35.84 23.97 -5.55
N PHE A 114 -34.55 23.65 -5.49
CA PHE A 114 -33.64 24.06 -4.43
C PHE A 114 -32.31 24.49 -5.07
N ALA A 115 -31.82 25.66 -4.68
CA ALA A 115 -30.57 26.22 -5.21
C ALA A 115 -29.47 26.31 -4.14
N GLY A 116 -29.86 26.27 -2.86
CA GLY A 116 -28.99 26.43 -1.71
C GLY A 116 -29.68 27.21 -0.60
N ASN A 117 -29.16 27.10 0.62
CA ASN A 117 -29.47 27.94 1.76
C ASN A 117 -28.23 28.02 2.69
N ASP A 118 -28.36 28.72 3.82
CA ASP A 118 -27.27 28.91 4.79
C ASP A 118 -26.63 27.62 5.34
N TYR A 119 -27.27 26.45 5.17
CA TYR A 119 -26.83 25.17 5.73
C TYR A 119 -26.62 24.07 4.68
N LEU A 120 -27.23 24.17 3.51
CA LEU A 120 -27.25 23.13 2.48
C LEU A 120 -27.02 23.77 1.11
N GLY A 121 -26.17 23.15 0.29
CA GLY A 121 -25.91 23.54 -1.11
C GLY A 121 -25.96 22.31 -2.01
N ILE A 122 -26.25 22.49 -3.30
CA ILE A 122 -26.05 21.41 -4.27
C ILE A 122 -24.54 21.18 -4.39
N SER A 123 -24.08 19.96 -4.07
CA SER A 123 -22.66 19.62 -4.12
C SER A 123 -22.14 19.61 -5.57
N ASP A 124 -20.92 20.08 -5.76
CA ASP A 124 -20.19 20.03 -7.03
C ASP A 124 -19.71 18.62 -7.41
N ASP A 125 -19.80 17.65 -6.48
CA ASP A 125 -19.60 16.22 -6.75
C ASP A 125 -20.70 15.60 -7.64
N ASN A 126 -21.81 16.32 -7.88
CA ASN A 126 -22.87 15.83 -8.76
C ASN A 126 -22.45 15.90 -10.23
N VAL A 127 -22.70 14.81 -10.94
CA VAL A 127 -22.62 14.71 -12.38
C VAL A 127 -24.05 14.73 -12.93
N ILE A 128 -24.31 15.68 -13.83
CA ILE A 128 -25.65 15.96 -14.35
C ILE A 128 -25.80 15.41 -15.76
N GLY A 129 -26.88 14.69 -16.01
CA GLY A 129 -27.33 14.34 -17.36
C GLY A 129 -28.38 15.35 -17.81
N LEU A 130 -28.09 16.10 -18.86
CA LEU A 130 -29.00 17.08 -19.44
C LEU A 130 -29.63 16.51 -20.71
N TYR A 131 -30.94 16.74 -20.87
CA TYR A 131 -31.73 16.18 -21.97
C TYR A 131 -32.44 17.29 -22.74
N ASP A 132 -32.55 17.06 -24.05
CA ASP A 132 -33.19 17.96 -25.01
C ASP A 132 -32.63 19.39 -24.96
N CYS A 133 -31.30 19.54 -24.89
CA CYS A 133 -30.62 20.84 -24.94
C CYS A 133 -30.45 21.34 -26.37
N GLU A 134 -30.65 22.64 -26.58
CA GLU A 134 -30.40 23.29 -27.87
C GLU A 134 -28.91 23.62 -28.05
N ASP A 135 -28.20 23.91 -26.95
CA ASP A 135 -26.76 24.18 -26.95
C ASP A 135 -25.94 22.96 -26.54
N SER A 136 -25.19 22.40 -27.49
CA SER A 136 -24.32 21.24 -27.28
C SER A 136 -22.99 21.60 -26.61
N SER A 137 -22.64 22.88 -26.42
CA SER A 137 -21.37 23.26 -25.77
C SER A 137 -21.32 22.91 -24.29
N LEU A 138 -22.47 22.60 -23.69
CA LEU A 138 -22.56 22.11 -22.32
C LEU A 138 -21.96 20.71 -22.13
N CYS A 139 -21.94 19.88 -23.18
CA CYS A 139 -21.61 18.47 -23.02
C CYS A 139 -20.11 18.26 -22.84
N LYS A 140 -19.71 17.58 -21.77
CA LYS A 140 -18.34 17.20 -21.47
C LYS A 140 -18.14 15.69 -21.66
N ALA A 141 -16.99 15.32 -22.21
CA ALA A 141 -16.63 13.93 -22.48
C ALA A 141 -16.20 13.16 -21.21
N ASP A 142 -15.86 13.86 -20.12
CA ASP A 142 -15.24 13.30 -18.92
C ASP A 142 -16.15 12.36 -18.10
N CYS A 143 -17.40 12.16 -18.52
CA CYS A 143 -18.33 11.25 -17.87
C CYS A 143 -18.34 9.84 -18.45
N GLU A 144 -17.72 9.61 -19.62
CA GLU A 144 -17.73 8.32 -20.32
C GLU A 144 -17.03 7.20 -19.55
N THR A 145 -16.13 7.55 -18.63
CA THR A 145 -15.40 6.58 -17.79
C THR A 145 -16.20 6.05 -16.60
N ASN A 146 -17.36 6.65 -16.30
CA ASN A 146 -18.17 6.31 -15.13
C ASN A 146 -19.41 5.49 -15.51
N GLU A 147 -19.68 4.43 -14.75
CA GLU A 147 -20.88 3.63 -14.86
C GLU A 147 -22.04 4.35 -14.16
N LEU A 148 -22.77 5.15 -14.92
CA LEU A 148 -23.97 5.83 -14.45
C LEU A 148 -25.21 4.98 -14.80
N PRO A 149 -25.81 4.28 -13.82
CA PRO A 149 -26.96 3.42 -14.09
C PRO A 149 -28.18 4.27 -14.48
N ASP A 150 -28.86 3.86 -15.54
CA ASP A 150 -30.21 4.35 -15.84
C ASP A 150 -31.24 3.73 -14.87
N CYS A 151 -32.49 4.16 -14.97
CA CYS A 151 -33.60 3.71 -14.15
C CYS A 151 -33.79 2.19 -14.07
N ASP A 152 -33.50 1.49 -15.16
CA ASP A 152 -33.68 0.04 -15.25
C ASP A 152 -32.42 -0.75 -14.88
N GLY A 153 -31.35 -0.08 -14.44
CA GLY A 153 -30.06 -0.71 -14.12
C GLY A 153 -29.30 -1.25 -15.33
N ASN A 154 -29.82 -1.07 -16.54
CA ASN A 154 -29.22 -1.52 -17.78
C ASN A 154 -28.27 -0.45 -18.35
N ARG A 155 -27.16 -0.88 -18.96
CA ARG A 155 -26.30 0.02 -19.77
C ARG A 155 -26.84 0.07 -21.19
N SER A 156 -27.52 1.16 -21.56
CA SER A 156 -27.59 1.71 -22.92
C SER A 156 -28.83 2.59 -23.07
N GLY A 157 -28.67 3.78 -23.68
CA GLY A 157 -29.61 4.13 -24.75
C GLY A 157 -30.17 5.55 -24.85
N ALA A 158 -29.72 6.54 -24.07
CA ALA A 158 -30.06 7.94 -24.37
C ALA A 158 -28.83 8.83 -24.21
N LEU A 159 -28.49 9.57 -25.28
CA LEU A 159 -27.44 10.58 -25.33
C LEU A 159 -27.82 11.76 -24.41
N ALA A 160 -27.77 11.54 -23.10
CA ALA A 160 -27.77 12.64 -22.15
C ALA A 160 -26.45 13.39 -22.31
N CYS A 161 -26.55 14.70 -22.52
CA CYS A 161 -25.42 15.60 -22.48
C CYS A 161 -24.87 15.61 -21.05
N CYS A 162 -23.64 15.13 -20.85
CA CYS A 162 -23.08 15.08 -19.50
C CYS A 162 -22.45 16.41 -19.09
N TYR A 163 -22.70 16.85 -17.86
CA TYR A 163 -22.12 18.05 -17.27
C TYR A 163 -21.72 17.80 -15.81
N PRO A 164 -20.41 17.73 -15.47
CA PRO A 164 -19.96 17.69 -14.08
C PRO A 164 -20.06 19.08 -13.44
N LEU A 165 -20.70 19.20 -12.27
CA LEU A 165 -20.86 20.50 -11.60
C LEU A 165 -19.54 21.11 -11.12
N SER A 166 -18.51 20.29 -10.92
CA SER A 166 -17.13 20.69 -10.61
C SER A 166 -16.41 21.44 -11.73
N ASP A 167 -16.95 21.47 -12.96
CA ASP A 167 -16.38 22.22 -14.08
C ASP A 167 -16.55 23.74 -13.92
N HIS A 168 -17.56 24.18 -13.16
CA HIS A 168 -17.85 25.59 -12.84
C HIS A 168 -17.97 26.57 -14.03
N SER A 169 -18.04 26.11 -15.28
CA SER A 169 -18.07 27.01 -16.45
C SER A 169 -19.41 27.75 -16.62
N ASN A 170 -20.53 27.04 -16.44
CA ASN A 170 -21.86 27.54 -16.75
C ASN A 170 -22.83 27.49 -15.56
N TRP A 171 -22.49 26.69 -14.56
CA TRP A 171 -23.19 26.51 -13.30
C TRP A 171 -22.26 26.88 -12.15
N HIS A 172 -22.74 27.69 -11.21
CA HIS A 172 -21.98 28.13 -10.04
C HIS A 172 -22.69 27.71 -8.75
N SER A 173 -21.94 27.68 -7.65
CA SER A 173 -22.52 27.42 -6.32
C SER A 173 -23.64 28.42 -6.02
N GLY A 174 -24.82 27.91 -5.68
CA GLY A 174 -26.04 28.71 -5.49
C GLY A 174 -26.98 28.72 -6.70
N ASP A 175 -26.58 28.17 -7.85
CA ASP A 175 -27.47 27.98 -8.99
C ASP A 175 -28.32 26.70 -8.83
N GLY A 176 -29.60 26.77 -9.16
CA GLY A 176 -30.45 25.58 -9.31
C GLY A 176 -30.30 24.93 -10.69
N PHE A 177 -30.85 23.72 -10.87
CA PHE A 177 -30.85 23.06 -12.19
C PHE A 177 -31.69 23.79 -13.24
N SER A 178 -32.62 24.67 -12.82
CA SER A 178 -33.35 25.57 -13.71
C SER A 178 -32.45 26.51 -14.50
N SER A 179 -31.22 26.78 -14.04
CA SER A 179 -30.24 27.57 -14.77
C SER A 179 -29.88 26.99 -16.14
N PHE A 180 -30.01 25.67 -16.33
CA PHE A 180 -29.75 25.03 -17.62
C PHE A 180 -30.85 25.29 -18.67
N ALA A 181 -32.01 25.84 -18.27
CA ALA A 181 -33.07 26.21 -19.20
C ALA A 181 -32.61 27.30 -20.20
N LYS A 182 -31.62 28.12 -19.82
CA LYS A 182 -31.03 29.15 -20.70
C LYS A 182 -30.31 28.57 -21.93
N PHE A 183 -29.99 27.28 -21.88
CA PHE A 183 -29.34 26.52 -22.97
C PHE A 183 -30.32 25.61 -23.72
N GLY A 184 -31.63 25.81 -23.51
CA GLY A 184 -32.70 25.05 -24.16
C GLY A 184 -32.98 23.67 -23.56
N CYS A 185 -32.24 23.24 -22.53
CA CYS A 185 -32.44 21.94 -21.89
C CYS A 185 -33.85 21.82 -21.29
N ARG A 186 -34.45 20.62 -21.34
CA ARG A 186 -35.79 20.35 -20.79
C ARG A 186 -35.78 19.31 -19.67
N GLY A 187 -34.82 18.40 -19.70
CA GLY A 187 -34.70 17.32 -18.75
C GLY A 187 -33.39 17.31 -17.99
N VAL A 188 -33.41 16.77 -16.76
CA VAL A 188 -32.25 16.59 -15.91
C VAL A 188 -32.30 15.28 -15.14
N SER A 189 -31.16 14.63 -15.03
CA SER A 189 -30.87 13.56 -14.09
C SER A 189 -29.56 13.88 -13.37
N SER A 190 -29.37 13.29 -12.19
CA SER A 190 -28.21 13.56 -11.34
C SER A 190 -27.70 12.25 -10.76
N TRP A 191 -26.37 12.14 -10.69
CA TRP A 191 -25.67 11.08 -10.02
C TRP A 191 -24.51 11.65 -9.23
N VAL A 192 -24.13 10.95 -8.17
CA VAL A 192 -22.86 11.16 -7.49
C VAL A 192 -21.98 9.94 -7.73
N VAL A 193 -20.71 10.15 -8.06
CA VAL A 193 -19.73 9.06 -8.19
C VAL A 193 -18.85 9.07 -6.93
N PRO A 194 -19.05 8.16 -5.96
CA PRO A 194 -18.23 8.11 -4.77
C PRO A 194 -16.75 7.92 -5.12
N ARG A 195 -15.86 8.67 -4.45
CA ARG A 195 -14.41 8.56 -4.65
C ARG A 195 -13.93 7.12 -4.45
N GLY A 196 -13.12 6.62 -5.40
CA GLY A 196 -12.64 5.25 -5.39
C GLY A 196 -13.60 4.22 -5.99
N THR A 197 -14.74 4.64 -6.54
CA THR A 197 -15.67 3.78 -7.29
C THR A 197 -15.91 4.33 -8.68
N ASN A 198 -16.14 3.45 -9.65
CA ASN A 198 -16.53 3.85 -11.01
C ASN A 198 -18.05 3.81 -11.21
N SER A 199 -18.83 3.56 -10.14
CA SER A 199 -20.29 3.39 -10.22
C SER A 199 -21.00 4.57 -9.56
N GLY A 200 -21.84 5.26 -10.34
CA GLY A 200 -22.63 6.38 -9.86
C GLY A 200 -23.86 5.94 -9.08
N LYS A 201 -24.15 6.62 -7.97
CA LYS A 201 -25.43 6.53 -7.26
C LYS A 201 -26.36 7.62 -7.78
N ARG A 202 -27.53 7.22 -8.28
CA ARG A 202 -28.55 8.15 -8.77
C ARG A 202 -29.15 8.94 -7.62
N GLY A 203 -29.23 10.26 -7.78
CA GLY A 203 -29.70 11.19 -6.76
C GLY A 203 -28.97 12.53 -6.82
N VAL A 204 -29.41 13.47 -6.00
CA VAL A 204 -28.80 14.79 -5.84
C VAL A 204 -28.07 14.82 -4.50
N LYS A 205 -26.74 14.88 -4.52
CA LYS A 205 -25.92 15.08 -3.31
C LYS A 205 -26.02 16.54 -2.90
N LEU A 206 -26.42 16.78 -1.65
CA LEU A 206 -26.37 18.09 -1.03
C LEU A 206 -25.16 18.13 -0.09
N GLU A 207 -24.32 19.15 -0.21
CA GLU A 207 -23.28 19.46 0.78
C GLU A 207 -23.93 20.20 1.95
N TRP A 208 -23.54 19.88 3.17
CA TRP A 208 -23.97 20.62 4.35
C TRP A 208 -22.84 21.47 4.92
N ALA A 209 -23.19 22.58 5.56
CA ALA A 209 -22.25 23.42 6.28
C ALA A 209 -22.92 24.19 7.42
N ILE A 210 -22.11 24.83 8.26
CA ILE A 210 -22.58 25.69 9.34
C ILE A 210 -22.15 27.12 9.03
N PRO A 211 -23.04 28.13 9.09
CA PRO A 211 -22.67 29.51 8.84
C PRO A 211 -21.52 29.98 9.73
N ARG A 212 -20.50 30.62 9.15
CA ARG A 212 -19.30 31.07 9.87
C ARG A 212 -19.63 31.97 11.06
N ASN A 213 -20.69 32.76 11.00
CA ASN A 213 -21.14 33.61 12.12
C ASN A 213 -21.59 32.82 13.35
N LYS A 214 -21.91 31.53 13.20
CA LYS A 214 -22.28 30.60 14.28
C LYS A 214 -21.17 29.62 14.65
N SER A 215 -19.95 29.80 14.14
CA SER A 215 -18.86 28.82 14.21
C SER A 215 -17.93 28.94 15.43
N GLN A 216 -18.13 29.92 16.32
CA GLN A 216 -17.24 30.14 17.46
C GLN A 216 -17.38 29.01 18.49
N GLY A 217 -16.29 28.28 18.77
CA GLY A 217 -16.27 27.14 19.70
C GLY A 217 -16.89 25.85 19.16
N LEU A 218 -17.11 25.79 17.84
CA LEU A 218 -17.85 24.71 17.16
C LEU A 218 -17.01 23.44 16.91
N CYS A 219 -15.70 23.58 16.69
CA CYS A 219 -14.80 22.45 16.48
C CYS A 219 -14.25 21.91 17.79
N ALA A 220 -14.15 20.58 17.91
CA ALA A 220 -13.57 19.90 19.04
C ALA A 220 -12.05 20.13 19.14
N SER A 221 -11.45 19.79 20.29
CA SER A 221 -10.00 19.71 20.42
C SER A 221 -9.41 18.75 19.37
N ASN A 222 -8.33 19.16 18.70
CA ASN A 222 -7.69 18.42 17.60
C ASN A 222 -8.52 18.34 16.31
N ALA A 223 -9.51 19.23 16.15
CA ALA A 223 -10.18 19.49 14.87
C ALA A 223 -9.78 20.86 14.32
N VAL A 224 -9.72 20.97 13.00
CA VAL A 224 -9.50 22.21 12.25
C VAL A 224 -10.76 22.61 11.49
N MET A 225 -11.01 23.91 11.40
CA MET A 225 -12.13 24.44 10.64
C MET A 225 -11.80 24.43 9.15
N VAL A 226 -12.67 23.83 8.34
CA VAL A 226 -12.56 23.75 6.88
C VAL A 226 -13.75 24.47 6.24
N SER A 227 -13.52 25.19 5.15
CA SER A 227 -14.60 25.86 4.40
C SER A 227 -15.38 24.83 3.58
N ALA A 228 -16.71 24.99 3.54
CA ALA A 228 -17.56 24.25 2.61
C ALA A 228 -17.40 24.80 1.20
N THR A 229 -17.60 23.97 0.18
CA THR A 229 -17.37 24.35 -1.21
C THR A 229 -18.56 25.09 -1.79
N THR A 230 -19.77 24.63 -1.51
CA THR A 230 -21.01 25.06 -2.17
C THR A 230 -21.96 25.85 -1.29
N VAL A 231 -21.72 25.89 0.03
CA VAL A 231 -22.48 26.72 0.97
C VAL A 231 -21.71 28.01 1.25
N GLU A 232 -22.28 29.15 0.86
CA GLU A 232 -21.65 30.46 1.00
C GLU A 232 -21.32 30.77 2.47
N ALA A 233 -20.06 31.11 2.75
CA ALA A 233 -19.54 31.32 4.10
C ALA A 233 -19.83 30.15 5.08
N GLY A 234 -20.05 28.94 4.56
CA GLY A 234 -20.23 27.73 5.33
C GLY A 234 -18.89 27.15 5.80
N VAL A 235 -18.85 26.62 7.01
CA VAL A 235 -17.70 25.93 7.58
C VAL A 235 -18.09 24.57 8.17
N ARG A 236 -17.14 23.64 8.18
CA ARG A 236 -17.18 22.33 8.82
C ARG A 236 -15.94 22.14 9.70
N CYS A 237 -15.93 21.11 10.52
CA CYS A 237 -14.77 20.72 11.31
C CYS A 237 -14.20 19.41 10.75
N SER A 238 -12.87 19.30 10.70
CA SER A 238 -12.16 18.12 10.22
C SER A 238 -11.11 17.72 11.25
N CYS A 239 -11.04 16.44 11.60
CA CYS A 239 -10.04 15.95 12.54
C CYS A 239 -8.63 16.02 11.97
N GLN A 240 -7.65 16.31 12.83
CA GLN A 240 -6.23 16.26 12.47
C GLN A 240 -5.79 14.83 12.10
N ASP A 241 -4.69 14.72 11.35
CA ASP A 241 -4.16 13.45 10.86
C ASP A 241 -3.99 12.42 12.00
N GLY A 242 -4.52 11.21 11.77
CA GLY A 242 -4.50 10.11 12.74
C GLY A 242 -5.65 10.09 13.76
N LEU A 243 -6.61 11.01 13.64
CA LEU A 243 -7.85 11.01 14.42
C LEU A 243 -9.07 10.80 13.50
N VAL A 244 -10.08 10.12 14.02
CA VAL A 244 -11.36 9.86 13.35
C VAL A 244 -12.47 10.50 14.18
N GLY A 245 -13.52 11.00 13.54
CA GLY A 245 -14.58 11.71 14.23
C GLY A 245 -15.38 12.64 13.33
N ASP A 246 -16.41 13.26 13.88
CA ASP A 246 -17.15 14.33 13.22
C ASP A 246 -16.43 15.69 13.32
N GLY A 247 -15.50 15.84 14.27
CA GLY A 247 -14.72 17.05 14.48
C GLY A 247 -15.44 18.16 15.24
N PHE A 248 -16.70 17.98 15.64
CA PHE A 248 -17.49 19.02 16.30
C PHE A 248 -17.50 18.87 17.81
N SER A 249 -17.44 19.98 18.55
CA SER A 249 -17.46 19.99 20.01
C SER A 249 -18.81 19.54 20.59
N ASN A 250 -19.91 19.81 19.87
CA ASN A 250 -21.26 19.36 20.20
C ASN A 250 -21.62 17.99 19.61
N GLY A 251 -20.68 17.38 18.87
CA GLY A 251 -20.79 16.05 18.30
C GLY A 251 -20.01 15.02 19.11
N LEU A 252 -19.46 14.01 18.44
CA LEU A 252 -18.53 13.04 19.02
C LEU A 252 -17.10 13.60 19.17
N GLY A 253 -16.76 14.65 18.43
CA GLY A 253 -15.43 15.24 18.41
C GLY A 253 -14.44 14.37 17.65
N CYS A 254 -13.14 14.50 17.97
CA CYS A 254 -12.06 13.73 17.36
C CYS A 254 -11.48 12.74 18.36
N PHE A 255 -11.32 11.49 17.94
CA PHE A 255 -10.78 10.41 18.76
C PHE A 255 -9.77 9.56 18.01
N LYS A 256 -8.92 8.86 18.75
CA LYS A 256 -7.97 7.89 18.17
C LYS A 256 -8.74 6.68 17.68
N SER A 257 -8.39 6.18 16.50
CA SER A 257 -8.77 4.85 16.04
C SER A 257 -7.67 3.84 16.39
N CYS A 258 -8.07 2.63 16.75
CA CYS A 258 -7.16 1.51 17.01
C CYS A 258 -7.82 0.19 16.62
N ILE A 259 -7.04 -0.88 16.47
CA ILE A 259 -7.59 -2.21 16.19
C ILE A 259 -7.56 -3.03 17.49
N LYS A 260 -8.73 -3.46 17.97
CA LYS A 260 -8.89 -4.31 19.14
C LYS A 260 -9.63 -5.58 18.75
N GLU A 261 -9.02 -6.74 19.00
CA GLU A 261 -9.61 -8.05 18.69
C GLU A 261 -10.04 -8.21 17.21
N GLY A 262 -9.32 -7.57 16.27
CA GLY A 262 -9.63 -7.62 14.84
C GLY A 262 -10.79 -6.72 14.39
N GLN A 263 -11.35 -5.90 15.27
CA GLN A 263 -12.33 -4.86 14.95
C GLN A 263 -11.74 -3.46 15.20
N GLU A 264 -12.16 -2.49 14.40
CA GLU A 264 -11.81 -1.09 14.64
C GLU A 264 -12.53 -0.58 15.89
N ALA A 265 -11.76 -0.13 16.87
CA ALA A 265 -12.21 0.47 18.11
C ALA A 265 -11.84 1.96 18.13
N TYR A 266 -12.59 2.74 18.90
CA TYR A 266 -12.54 4.20 18.85
C TYR A 266 -12.48 4.82 20.26
N GLY A 267 -11.71 5.89 20.40
CA GLY A 267 -11.67 6.71 21.63
C GLY A 267 -11.20 5.94 22.86
N GLY A 268 -12.00 5.97 23.93
CA GLY A 268 -11.63 5.41 25.24
C GLY A 268 -11.52 3.88 25.29
N GLU A 269 -11.85 3.17 24.20
CA GLU A 269 -11.60 1.74 24.05
C GLU A 269 -10.17 1.42 23.62
N CYS A 270 -9.47 2.41 23.06
CA CYS A 270 -8.06 2.36 22.73
C CYS A 270 -7.15 2.62 23.94
N ASP A 271 -7.69 3.26 24.98
CA ASP A 271 -6.97 3.47 26.23
C ASP A 271 -7.06 2.20 27.09
N ASN A 272 -5.95 1.44 27.14
CA ASN A 272 -5.74 0.34 28.08
C ASN A 272 -5.57 0.86 29.52
N SER A 273 -6.57 1.58 30.04
CA SER A 273 -6.66 1.96 31.44
C SER A 273 -7.86 1.25 32.09
N PRO A 274 -7.66 0.46 33.17
CA PRO A 274 -8.77 -0.17 33.86
C PRO A 274 -9.63 0.92 34.50
N LYS A 275 -10.83 1.16 33.97
CA LYS A 275 -11.78 2.16 34.50
C LYS A 275 -12.15 1.81 35.95
N ARG A 276 -11.53 2.56 36.86
CA ARG A 276 -11.80 2.65 38.29
C ARG A 276 -13.12 3.40 38.51
N SER A 277 -14.26 2.73 38.47
CA SER A 277 -15.50 3.25 39.06
C SER A 277 -16.48 2.11 39.37
N GLN A 278 -16.29 1.48 40.53
CA GLN A 278 -17.36 1.03 41.43
C GLN A 278 -16.70 0.60 42.76
N ARG A 279 -16.39 1.59 43.59
CA ARG A 279 -16.08 1.35 45.02
C ARG A 279 -16.78 2.41 45.86
N LYS A 280 -17.98 2.06 46.36
CA LYS A 280 -18.48 2.63 47.60
C LYS A 280 -18.89 1.60 48.66
N LEU A 281 -18.63 0.29 48.48
CA LEU A 281 -18.97 -0.70 49.53
C LEU A 281 -17.84 -1.63 50.00
N VAL A 282 -16.61 -1.56 49.47
CA VAL A 282 -15.54 -2.57 49.77
C VAL A 282 -14.35 -1.99 50.55
N ILE A 283 -14.48 -0.79 51.15
CA ILE A 283 -13.35 -0.11 51.82
C ILE A 283 -13.06 -0.67 53.23
N VAL A 284 -13.96 -1.45 53.85
CA VAL A 284 -13.73 -1.94 55.22
C VAL A 284 -12.90 -3.23 55.28
N ALA A 285 -12.88 -4.06 54.22
CA ALA A 285 -12.10 -5.31 54.21
C ALA A 285 -10.65 -5.16 53.67
N GLY A 286 -10.35 -4.03 53.02
CA GLY A 286 -9.10 -3.85 52.25
C GLY A 286 -7.90 -3.33 53.02
N VAL A 287 -8.04 -2.95 54.30
CA VAL A 287 -6.95 -2.32 55.08
C VAL A 287 -6.21 -3.33 55.97
N LEU A 288 -6.86 -4.41 56.39
CA LEU A 288 -6.25 -5.40 57.31
C LEU A 288 -5.37 -6.43 56.59
N ALA A 289 -5.73 -6.83 55.36
CA ALA A 289 -4.98 -7.82 54.60
C ALA A 289 -3.59 -7.34 54.11
N PRO A 290 -3.41 -6.10 53.62
CA PRO A 290 -2.10 -5.64 53.12
C PRO A 290 -1.06 -5.48 54.24
N VAL A 291 -1.49 -5.09 55.44
CA VAL A 291 -0.59 -4.89 56.59
C VAL A 291 0.01 -6.22 57.04
N PHE A 292 -0.78 -7.30 57.03
CA PHE A 292 -0.30 -8.64 57.36
C PHE A 292 0.63 -9.23 56.29
N ILE A 293 0.36 -8.96 55.02
CA ILE A 293 1.18 -9.42 53.89
C ILE A 293 2.52 -8.67 53.83
N LEU A 294 2.52 -7.35 54.11
CA LEU A 294 3.75 -6.57 54.16
C LEU A 294 4.62 -6.93 55.37
N ALA A 295 4.02 -7.25 56.52
CA ALA A 295 4.76 -7.71 57.70
C ALA A 295 5.41 -9.09 57.48
N SER A 296 4.72 -10.02 56.80
CA SER A 296 5.28 -11.35 56.49
C SER A 296 6.36 -11.29 55.41
N LEU A 297 6.19 -10.44 54.37
CA LEU A 297 7.21 -10.20 53.35
C LEU A 297 8.45 -9.50 53.93
N PHE A 298 8.29 -8.55 54.86
CA PHE A 298 9.41 -7.89 55.51
C PHE A 298 10.24 -8.87 56.35
N LEU A 299 9.58 -9.76 57.10
CA LEU A 299 10.25 -10.80 57.89
C LEU A 299 10.98 -11.82 56.99
N PHE A 300 10.39 -12.18 55.85
CA PHE A 300 10.97 -13.06 54.85
C PHE A 300 12.19 -12.43 54.13
N LEU A 301 12.11 -11.13 53.80
CA LEU A 301 13.21 -10.37 53.19
C LEU A 301 14.38 -10.12 54.15
N CYS A 302 14.11 -9.99 55.46
CA CYS A 302 15.15 -9.92 56.49
C CYS A 302 15.93 -11.23 56.63
N ILE A 303 15.31 -12.39 56.32
CA ILE A 303 15.97 -13.70 56.34
C ILE A 303 16.78 -13.93 55.04
N LEU A 304 16.34 -13.36 53.92
CA LEU A 304 17.01 -13.52 52.61
C LEU A 304 18.18 -12.56 52.37
N LYS A 305 18.30 -11.45 53.12
CA LYS A 305 19.45 -10.52 53.04
C LYS A 305 20.56 -10.85 54.04
N ARG A 306 21.14 -12.06 53.93
CA ARG A 306 22.56 -12.25 54.28
C ARG A 306 23.42 -11.79 53.09
N PRO A 307 24.46 -10.98 53.30
CA PRO A 307 24.97 -10.10 52.25
C PRO A 307 25.97 -10.81 51.33
N VAL A 308 25.76 -10.69 50.02
CA VAL A 308 26.84 -10.63 49.03
C VAL A 308 26.70 -9.31 48.27
N LYS A 309 27.83 -8.62 48.12
CA LYS A 309 27.98 -7.22 47.72
C LYS A 309 27.84 -6.99 46.21
N SER A 310 27.49 -5.73 45.93
CA SER A 310 27.81 -4.90 44.75
C SER A 310 27.00 -5.07 43.45
N GLY A 311 26.04 -4.16 43.28
CA GLY A 311 26.07 -3.07 42.30
C GLY A 311 26.08 -3.40 40.80
N ALA A 312 25.00 -3.03 40.09
CA ALA A 312 25.02 -2.64 38.69
C ALA A 312 23.73 -1.88 38.31
N PHE A 313 23.90 -0.93 37.40
CA PHE A 313 22.91 -0.05 36.77
C PHE A 313 21.83 -0.81 35.98
N ASP A 314 20.68 -0.17 35.81
CA ASP A 314 19.45 -0.65 35.14
C ASP A 314 19.66 -0.85 33.61
N ILE A 315 19.67 -2.11 33.15
CA ILE A 315 19.90 -2.55 31.74
C ILE A 315 18.75 -3.43 31.20
N ASP A 316 17.66 -3.66 31.96
CA ASP A 316 16.72 -4.74 31.62
C ASP A 316 15.62 -4.37 30.60
N GLN A 317 15.28 -3.09 30.41
CA GLN A 317 14.12 -2.72 29.59
C GLN A 317 14.41 -2.62 28.08
N ALA A 318 15.64 -2.27 27.68
CA ALA A 318 16.06 -2.15 26.28
C ALA A 318 16.37 -3.52 25.62
N HIS A 319 16.93 -4.45 26.40
CA HIS A 319 17.24 -5.80 25.91
C HIS A 319 15.96 -6.59 25.56
N TYR A 320 14.85 -6.35 26.25
CA TYR A 320 13.58 -7.04 25.98
C TYR A 320 12.96 -6.64 24.62
N HIS A 321 12.94 -5.34 24.29
CA HIS A 321 12.29 -4.86 23.07
C HIS A 321 13.10 -5.25 21.80
N SER A 322 14.43 -5.16 21.86
CA SER A 322 15.33 -5.63 20.81
C SER A 322 15.29 -7.15 20.64
N THR A 323 15.17 -7.92 21.72
CA THR A 323 15.04 -9.40 21.64
C THR A 323 13.70 -9.82 21.01
N ILE A 324 12.60 -9.10 21.27
CA ILE A 324 11.28 -9.38 20.68
C ILE A 324 11.26 -9.00 19.20
N SER A 325 11.73 -7.81 18.81
CA SER A 325 11.80 -7.40 17.40
C SER A 325 12.73 -8.29 16.60
N PHE A 326 13.84 -8.72 17.19
CA PHE A 326 14.80 -9.65 16.59
C PHE A 326 14.20 -11.04 16.32
N ARG A 327 13.48 -11.63 17.28
CA ARG A 327 12.77 -12.90 17.07
C ARG A 327 11.68 -12.78 16.01
N LYS A 328 11.05 -11.61 15.89
CA LYS A 328 10.03 -11.33 14.89
C LYS A 328 10.64 -11.17 13.49
N ALA A 329 11.79 -10.50 13.39
CA ALA A 329 12.52 -10.28 12.15
C ALA A 329 13.18 -11.55 11.59
N CYS A 330 13.65 -12.45 12.46
CA CYS A 330 14.30 -13.69 12.06
C CYS A 330 13.38 -14.88 12.28
N ARG A 331 12.29 -14.92 11.51
CA ARG A 331 11.34 -16.06 11.46
C ARG A 331 11.98 -17.39 11.00
N THR A 332 13.20 -17.34 10.44
CA THR A 332 13.86 -18.47 9.78
C THR A 332 14.83 -19.23 10.70
N ARG A 333 15.94 -18.60 11.12
CA ARG A 333 16.96 -19.21 12.01
C ARG A 333 17.73 -18.14 12.76
N LEU A 334 18.03 -18.41 14.03
CA LEU A 334 18.97 -17.63 14.82
C LEU A 334 20.34 -18.31 14.79
N PHE A 335 21.33 -17.68 14.17
CA PHE A 335 22.70 -18.19 14.14
C PHE A 335 23.45 -17.75 15.41
N SER A 336 24.38 -18.59 15.87
CA SER A 336 25.38 -18.14 16.84
C SER A 336 26.53 -17.44 16.13
N TYR A 337 27.19 -16.48 16.79
CA TYR A 337 28.36 -15.82 16.22
C TYR A 337 29.42 -16.83 15.81
N ARG A 338 29.72 -17.78 16.71
CA ARG A 338 30.70 -18.84 16.50
C ARG A 338 30.41 -19.67 15.24
N GLU A 339 29.15 -19.94 14.95
CA GLU A 339 28.76 -20.69 13.77
C GLU A 339 29.04 -19.92 12.47
N LEU A 340 28.78 -18.61 12.43
CA LEU A 340 29.10 -17.78 11.27
C LEU A 340 30.60 -17.49 11.15
N ASP A 341 31.29 -17.34 12.28
CA ASP A 341 32.74 -17.18 12.37
C ASP A 341 33.47 -18.42 11.82
N GLU A 342 33.09 -19.63 12.28
CA GLU A 342 33.62 -20.88 11.76
C GLU A 342 33.29 -21.07 10.27
N ALA A 343 32.05 -20.76 9.86
CA ALA A 343 31.62 -20.90 8.47
C ALA A 343 32.39 -19.97 7.51
N THR A 344 32.75 -18.76 7.94
CA THR A 344 33.47 -17.74 7.14
C THR A 344 34.98 -17.74 7.38
N ARG A 345 35.50 -18.69 8.18
CA ARG A 345 36.90 -18.78 8.59
C ARG A 345 37.43 -17.50 9.26
N GLY A 346 36.64 -16.93 10.16
CA GLY A 346 36.99 -15.70 10.85
C GLY A 346 36.78 -14.44 10.02
N PHE A 347 35.82 -14.45 9.08
CA PHE A 347 35.59 -13.37 8.12
C PHE A 347 36.84 -12.99 7.33
N ASP A 348 37.59 -14.01 6.89
CA ASP A 348 38.85 -13.85 6.16
C ASP A 348 38.65 -13.02 4.88
N ASP A 349 39.65 -12.19 4.53
CA ASP A 349 39.60 -11.37 3.31
C ASP A 349 39.57 -12.25 2.05
N GLY A 350 40.12 -13.47 2.10
CA GLY A 350 40.02 -14.44 1.01
C GLY A 350 38.63 -15.05 0.82
N GLN A 351 37.68 -14.78 1.71
CA GLN A 351 36.27 -15.15 1.58
C GLN A 351 35.37 -13.93 1.30
N LYS A 352 35.94 -12.74 1.14
CA LYS A 352 35.19 -11.51 0.88
C LYS A 352 34.64 -11.53 -0.55
N LEU A 353 33.31 -11.54 -0.68
CA LEU A 353 32.60 -11.44 -1.96
C LEU A 353 32.42 -9.99 -2.38
N VAL A 354 32.03 -9.13 -1.43
CA VAL A 354 31.77 -7.71 -1.70
C VAL A 354 32.27 -6.85 -0.55
N ASP A 355 32.98 -5.78 -0.89
CA ASP A 355 33.31 -4.68 0.01
C ASP A 355 32.57 -3.42 -0.47
N GLY A 356 31.54 -3.01 0.25
CA GLY A 356 30.66 -1.93 -0.21
C GLY A 356 30.02 -1.14 0.92
N THR A 357 29.39 -0.02 0.55
CA THR A 357 28.75 0.90 1.50
C THR A 357 27.58 0.30 2.28
N ASN A 358 27.08 -0.86 1.84
CA ASN A 358 25.97 -1.58 2.47
C ASN A 358 26.44 -2.66 3.46
N GLY A 359 27.74 -2.70 3.76
CA GLY A 359 28.39 -3.73 4.56
C GLY A 359 29.21 -4.69 3.71
N THR A 360 30.07 -5.47 4.38
CA THR A 360 30.87 -6.50 3.72
C THR A 360 30.09 -7.81 3.65
N ILE A 361 30.19 -8.50 2.51
CA ILE A 361 29.62 -9.84 2.33
C ILE A 361 30.75 -10.83 2.22
N HIS A 362 30.71 -11.88 3.04
CA HIS A 362 31.67 -12.98 3.01
C HIS A 362 30.98 -14.30 2.62
N ALA A 363 31.62 -15.10 1.78
CA ALA A 363 31.23 -16.48 1.55
C ALA A 363 31.55 -17.34 2.78
N GLY A 364 30.75 -18.38 2.99
CA GLY A 364 31.00 -19.35 4.04
C GLY A 364 30.33 -20.69 3.78
N VAL A 365 30.75 -21.70 4.53
CA VAL A 365 30.17 -23.04 4.48
C VAL A 365 29.78 -23.46 5.89
N LEU A 366 28.50 -23.68 6.13
CA LEU A 366 28.01 -24.15 7.42
C LEU A 366 28.49 -25.58 7.72
N GLY A 367 28.43 -25.99 8.98
CA GLY A 367 28.84 -27.34 9.40
C GLY A 367 28.06 -28.49 8.75
N ASP A 368 26.88 -28.20 8.17
CA ASP A 368 26.08 -29.15 7.39
C ASP A 368 26.47 -29.20 5.88
N GLY A 369 27.45 -28.40 5.45
CA GLY A 369 27.91 -28.29 4.06
C GLY A 369 27.16 -27.25 3.22
N SER A 370 26.16 -26.56 3.79
CA SER A 370 25.41 -25.53 3.07
C SER A 370 26.26 -24.29 2.81
N HIS A 371 26.25 -23.79 1.57
CA HIS A 371 26.96 -22.57 1.19
C HIS A 371 26.10 -21.35 1.54
N ILE A 372 26.71 -20.38 2.20
CA ILE A 372 26.04 -19.15 2.68
C ILE A 372 26.86 -17.91 2.32
N ALA A 373 26.16 -16.78 2.25
CA ALA A 373 26.76 -15.46 2.16
C ALA A 373 26.36 -14.68 3.41
N VAL A 374 27.34 -14.17 4.16
CA VAL A 374 27.12 -13.46 5.42
C VAL A 374 27.37 -11.98 5.21
N GLN A 375 26.32 -11.17 5.26
CA GLN A 375 26.40 -9.72 5.25
C GLN A 375 26.60 -9.20 6.67
N LYS A 376 27.74 -8.53 6.90
CA LYS A 376 28.07 -7.91 8.19
C LYS A 376 27.73 -6.42 8.16
N VAL A 377 26.93 -5.98 9.13
CA VAL A 377 26.43 -4.61 9.25
C VAL A 377 26.74 -4.08 10.65
N GLN A 378 27.54 -3.03 10.72
CA GLN A 378 27.86 -2.35 11.97
C GLN A 378 26.81 -1.25 12.23
N CYS A 379 26.02 -1.37 13.30
CA CYS A 379 25.11 -0.31 13.73
C CYS A 379 25.80 0.59 14.77
N GLU A 380 25.56 1.90 14.72
CA GLU A 380 26.18 2.85 15.67
C GLU A 380 25.41 2.91 16.99
N ASN A 381 24.08 2.74 16.93
CA ASN A 381 23.20 2.87 18.09
C ASN A 381 22.01 1.89 18.01
N GLU A 382 21.25 1.79 19.11
CA GLU A 382 20.10 0.89 19.22
C GLU A 382 18.98 1.23 18.21
N ARG A 383 18.79 2.50 17.86
CA ARG A 383 17.77 2.90 16.87
C ARG A 383 18.11 2.36 15.50
N ASP A 384 19.38 2.45 15.11
CA ASP A 384 19.86 1.89 13.83
C ASP A 384 19.63 0.38 13.80
N LEU A 385 19.93 -0.32 14.90
CA LEU A 385 19.68 -1.75 15.02
C LEU A 385 18.18 -2.06 14.85
N ILE A 386 17.28 -1.34 15.52
CA ILE A 386 15.83 -1.54 15.40
C ILE A 386 15.36 -1.29 13.96
N HIS A 387 15.88 -0.25 13.29
CA HIS A 387 15.56 0.04 11.89
C HIS A 387 16.01 -1.07 10.94
N VAL A 388 17.24 -1.56 11.13
CA VAL A 388 17.78 -2.68 10.35
C VAL A 388 16.94 -3.94 10.54
N LEU A 389 16.59 -4.28 11.79
CA LEU A 389 15.76 -5.45 12.09
C LEU A 389 14.38 -5.36 11.44
N SER A 390 13.76 -4.18 11.42
CA SER A 390 12.50 -3.97 10.71
C SER A 390 12.62 -4.20 9.20
N ARG A 391 13.75 -3.85 8.59
CA ARG A 391 13.99 -4.11 7.16
C ARG A 391 14.23 -5.58 6.87
N ILE A 392 14.95 -6.27 7.74
CA ILE A 392 15.16 -7.71 7.65
C ILE A 392 13.83 -8.47 7.79
N GLU A 393 12.95 -8.03 8.70
CA GLU A 393 11.61 -8.62 8.82
C GLU A 393 10.87 -8.57 7.48
N LEU A 394 10.88 -7.41 6.83
CA LEU A 394 10.24 -7.20 5.53
C LEU A 394 10.89 -8.06 4.43
N LEU A 395 12.22 -8.03 4.31
CA LEU A 395 12.96 -8.83 3.32
C LEU A 395 12.75 -10.33 3.52
N SER A 396 12.71 -10.80 4.77
CA SER A 396 12.50 -12.22 5.10
C SER A 396 11.11 -12.74 4.71
N ALA A 397 10.12 -11.85 4.57
CA ALA A 397 8.77 -12.19 4.15
C ALA A 397 8.62 -12.28 2.62
N VAL A 398 9.59 -11.79 1.85
CA VAL A 398 9.56 -11.83 0.39
C VAL A 398 10.15 -13.15 -0.10
N PHE A 399 9.36 -13.90 -0.88
CA PHE A 399 9.81 -15.11 -1.55
C PHE A 399 9.77 -14.91 -3.06
N HIS A 400 10.94 -14.84 -3.70
CA HIS A 400 11.07 -14.69 -5.14
C HIS A 400 12.26 -15.49 -5.66
N ARG A 401 12.15 -16.11 -6.85
CA ARG A 401 13.20 -16.97 -7.42
C ARG A 401 14.55 -16.25 -7.57
N ASN A 402 14.48 -14.97 -7.93
CA ASN A 402 15.64 -14.10 -8.17
C ASN A 402 16.10 -13.29 -6.96
N LEU A 403 15.59 -13.60 -5.77
CA LEU A 403 16.02 -12.99 -4.51
C LEU A 403 16.78 -14.04 -3.69
N ALA A 404 17.97 -13.70 -3.21
CA ALA A 404 18.73 -14.58 -2.33
C ALA A 404 17.96 -14.77 -1.02
N ARG A 405 17.60 -16.02 -0.72
CA ARG A 405 16.76 -16.34 0.43
C ARG A 405 17.52 -16.06 1.74
N LEU A 406 16.90 -15.29 2.61
CA LEU A 406 17.41 -15.00 3.94
C LEU A 406 17.28 -16.24 4.83
N LEU A 407 18.40 -16.82 5.24
CA LEU A 407 18.46 -18.03 6.05
C LEU A 407 18.30 -17.74 7.53
N GLY A 408 18.80 -16.58 7.99
CA GLY A 408 18.77 -16.21 9.39
C GLY A 408 19.68 -15.03 9.70
N CYS A 409 19.82 -14.73 10.99
CA CYS A 409 20.62 -13.61 11.45
C CYS A 409 21.35 -13.91 12.77
N CYS A 410 22.34 -13.10 13.11
CA CYS A 410 23.06 -13.12 14.38
C CYS A 410 23.32 -11.67 14.84
N ILE A 411 23.14 -11.39 16.14
CA ILE A 411 23.57 -10.12 16.75
C ILE A 411 24.73 -10.43 17.70
N GLU A 412 25.85 -9.76 17.50
CA GLU A 412 27.01 -9.80 18.38
C GLU A 412 26.98 -8.61 19.36
N SER A 413 27.76 -8.69 20.45
CA SER A 413 28.02 -7.56 21.33
C SER A 413 28.57 -6.37 20.55
N GLY A 414 28.03 -5.16 20.82
CA GLY A 414 28.43 -3.94 20.12
C GLY A 414 27.57 -3.57 18.90
N TYR A 415 26.32 -4.06 18.84
CA TYR A 415 25.34 -3.75 17.79
C TYR A 415 25.77 -4.16 16.37
N THR A 416 26.66 -5.16 16.26
CA THR A 416 27.04 -5.78 14.99
C THR A 416 26.01 -6.82 14.61
N LEU A 417 25.36 -6.63 13.48
CA LEU A 417 24.38 -7.57 12.94
C LEU A 417 24.97 -8.32 11.75
N MET A 418 24.73 -9.62 11.71
CA MET A 418 25.12 -10.49 10.61
C MET A 418 23.87 -11.14 10.03
N VAL A 419 23.71 -11.06 8.72
CA VAL A 419 22.57 -11.66 8.01
C VAL A 419 23.10 -12.73 7.06
N GLY A 420 22.60 -13.95 7.23
CA GLY A 420 22.97 -15.09 6.39
C GLY A 420 21.97 -15.26 5.24
N TYR A 421 22.49 -15.30 4.02
CA TYR A 421 21.76 -15.59 2.79
C TYR A 421 22.20 -16.92 2.20
N GLU A 422 21.34 -17.53 1.40
CA GLU A 422 21.72 -18.65 0.55
C GLU A 422 22.71 -18.19 -0.52
N TYR A 423 23.86 -18.86 -0.62
CA TYR A 423 24.88 -18.57 -1.63
C TYR A 423 24.98 -19.70 -2.65
N PRO A 424 24.65 -19.46 -3.92
CA PRO A 424 24.81 -20.47 -4.95
C PRO A 424 26.30 -20.71 -5.26
N ALA A 425 26.64 -21.96 -5.58
CA ALA A 425 28.02 -22.39 -5.79
C ALA A 425 28.70 -21.81 -7.06
N ASN A 426 27.92 -21.23 -7.99
CA ASN A 426 28.45 -20.71 -9.25
C ASN A 426 28.93 -19.25 -9.13
N GLY A 427 29.09 -18.70 -7.93
CA GLY A 427 29.79 -17.44 -7.75
C GLY A 427 28.94 -16.19 -7.96
N THR A 428 29.63 -15.06 -8.08
CA THR A 428 29.02 -13.74 -8.32
C THR A 428 29.12 -13.31 -9.78
N LEU A 429 28.25 -12.42 -10.24
CA LEU A 429 28.35 -11.83 -11.57
C LEU A 429 29.68 -11.10 -11.77
N GLU A 430 30.24 -10.50 -10.72
CA GLU A 430 31.56 -9.84 -10.75
C GLU A 430 32.68 -10.80 -11.13
N GLU A 431 32.65 -12.02 -10.59
CA GLU A 431 33.61 -13.07 -10.93
C GLU A 431 33.47 -13.51 -12.39
N HIS A 432 32.23 -13.65 -12.89
CA HIS A 432 31.95 -14.06 -14.27
C HIS A 432 32.23 -12.99 -15.33
N LEU A 433 32.16 -11.71 -14.96
CA LEU A 433 32.50 -10.60 -15.86
C LEU A 433 33.99 -10.29 -15.86
N HIS A 434 34.65 -10.30 -14.69
CA HIS A 434 36.03 -9.79 -14.56
C HIS A 434 37.11 -10.88 -14.53
N ASN A 435 36.78 -12.11 -14.14
CA ASN A 435 37.80 -13.10 -13.83
C ASN A 435 38.02 -14.06 -15.01
N ASN A 436 39.05 -13.77 -15.81
CA ASN A 436 39.52 -14.60 -16.92
C ASN A 436 40.29 -15.87 -16.46
N SER A 437 40.10 -16.31 -15.21
CA SER A 437 40.86 -17.42 -14.61
C SER A 437 40.20 -18.78 -14.91
N GLY A 438 40.36 -19.23 -16.15
CA GLY A 438 40.38 -20.66 -16.49
C GLY A 438 39.05 -21.39 -16.64
N GLN A 439 37.89 -20.72 -16.59
CA GLN A 439 36.65 -21.31 -17.14
C GLN A 439 36.65 -21.11 -18.67
N GLU A 440 36.46 -22.20 -19.42
CA GLU A 440 36.64 -22.24 -20.89
C GLU A 440 35.70 -21.30 -21.68
N PHE A 441 34.65 -20.71 -21.08
CA PHE A 441 33.72 -19.80 -21.77
C PHE A 441 33.12 -18.76 -20.80
N GLY A 442 33.49 -17.48 -20.95
CA GLY A 442 32.84 -16.36 -20.26
C GLY A 442 31.37 -16.17 -20.65
N LEU A 443 30.67 -15.24 -19.99
CA LEU A 443 29.25 -14.97 -20.29
C LEU A 443 29.08 -14.42 -21.72
N ASP A 444 28.40 -15.19 -22.58
CA ASP A 444 27.94 -14.70 -23.87
C ASP A 444 26.88 -13.60 -23.72
N TRP A 445 26.60 -12.88 -24.82
CA TRP A 445 25.65 -11.77 -24.82
C TRP A 445 24.24 -12.18 -24.37
N TYR A 446 23.79 -13.38 -24.74
CA TYR A 446 22.45 -13.84 -24.38
C TYR A 446 22.32 -14.03 -22.87
N LYS A 447 23.31 -14.66 -22.23
CA LYS A 447 23.33 -14.81 -20.77
C LYS A 447 23.39 -13.45 -20.08
N ARG A 448 24.22 -12.53 -20.58
CA ARG A 448 24.31 -11.15 -20.06
C ARG A 448 22.98 -10.41 -20.12
N LEU A 449 22.28 -10.50 -21.25
CA LEU A 449 20.96 -9.89 -21.43
C LEU A 449 19.91 -10.52 -20.50
N SER A 450 19.91 -11.85 -20.35
CA SER A 450 19.02 -12.57 -19.41
C SER A 450 19.27 -12.13 -17.97
N ILE A 451 20.53 -12.03 -17.55
CA ILE A 451 20.92 -11.56 -16.22
C ILE A 451 20.44 -10.12 -15.98
N ALA A 452 20.62 -9.23 -16.96
CA ALA A 452 20.12 -7.85 -16.88
C ALA A 452 18.59 -7.80 -16.73
N ALA A 453 17.86 -8.58 -17.55
CA ALA A 453 16.40 -8.64 -17.51
C ALA A 453 15.85 -9.24 -16.21
N GLU A 454 16.43 -10.34 -15.72
CA GLU A 454 16.07 -10.95 -14.43
C GLU A 454 16.32 -10.01 -13.26
N THR A 455 17.47 -9.31 -13.26
CA THR A 455 17.83 -8.33 -12.23
C THR A 455 16.88 -7.13 -12.24
N ALA A 456 16.56 -6.58 -13.42
CA ALA A 456 15.60 -5.48 -13.53
C ALA A 456 14.20 -5.90 -13.06
N SER A 457 13.78 -7.13 -13.39
CA SER A 457 12.47 -7.67 -13.03
C SER A 457 12.28 -7.80 -11.51
N ILE A 458 13.29 -8.30 -10.79
CA ILE A 458 13.20 -8.40 -9.32
C ILE A 458 13.23 -7.02 -8.66
N LEU A 459 14.03 -6.07 -9.15
CA LEU A 459 14.00 -4.70 -8.63
C LEU A 459 12.63 -4.04 -8.86
N ALA A 460 12.03 -4.20 -10.05
CA ALA A 460 10.69 -3.70 -10.33
C ALA A 460 9.63 -4.33 -9.41
N TYR A 461 9.70 -5.66 -9.22
CA TYR A 461 8.82 -6.37 -8.30
C TYR A 461 8.91 -5.83 -6.86
N LEU A 462 10.13 -5.67 -6.34
CA LEU A 462 10.36 -5.16 -4.98
C LEU A 462 9.89 -3.71 -4.79
N GLN A 463 9.93 -2.89 -5.84
CA GLN A 463 9.56 -1.48 -5.78
C GLN A 463 8.05 -1.24 -6.01
N CYS A 464 7.35 -2.12 -6.73
CA CYS A 464 5.96 -1.92 -7.12
C CYS A 464 4.97 -2.92 -6.53
N GLU A 465 5.36 -4.19 -6.36
CA GLU A 465 4.46 -5.26 -5.87
C GLU A 465 4.57 -5.45 -4.36
N ILE A 466 5.66 -5.01 -3.73
CA ILE A 466 5.84 -5.08 -2.27
C ILE A 466 5.47 -3.76 -1.61
N SER A 467 4.72 -3.83 -0.49
CA SER A 467 4.33 -2.68 0.31
C SER A 467 4.77 -2.83 1.78
N PRO A 468 5.59 -1.91 2.33
CA PRO A 468 6.19 -0.76 1.65
C PRO A 468 7.25 -1.19 0.60
N PRO A 469 7.49 -0.37 -0.44
CA PRO A 469 8.51 -0.66 -1.46
C PRO A 469 9.89 -0.92 -0.85
N ILE A 470 10.57 -1.94 -1.37
CA ILE A 470 11.94 -2.29 -0.98
C ILE A 470 12.89 -1.80 -2.05
N PHE A 471 13.77 -0.88 -1.65
CA PHE A 471 14.85 -0.39 -2.51
C PHE A 471 16.18 -1.04 -2.12
N HIS A 472 16.98 -1.39 -3.12
CA HIS A 472 18.28 -2.02 -2.90
C HIS A 472 19.32 -1.02 -2.38
N HIS A 473 19.37 0.18 -2.96
CA HIS A 473 20.21 1.32 -2.62
C HIS A 473 21.72 0.98 -2.51
N GLY A 474 22.21 0.19 -3.45
CA GLY A 474 23.62 -0.17 -3.54
C GLY A 474 23.93 -1.27 -4.55
N LEU A 475 23.13 -1.39 -5.62
CA LEU A 475 23.34 -2.41 -6.66
C LEU A 475 24.50 -2.04 -7.62
N LYS A 476 25.35 -1.10 -7.22
CA LYS A 476 26.47 -0.61 -8.02
C LYS A 476 27.52 -1.69 -8.35
N SER A 477 27.65 -2.72 -7.51
CA SER A 477 28.58 -3.83 -7.74
C SER A 477 27.83 -5.05 -8.23
N SER A 478 28.25 -5.61 -9.36
CA SER A 478 27.84 -6.94 -9.82
C SER A 478 28.08 -8.05 -8.76
N GLY A 479 28.94 -7.83 -7.77
CA GLY A 479 29.19 -8.76 -6.66
C GLY A 479 27.98 -9.04 -5.75
N TYR A 480 26.95 -8.16 -5.77
CA TYR A 480 25.68 -8.39 -5.06
C TYR A 480 24.71 -9.32 -5.80
N ILE A 481 25.07 -9.75 -7.02
CA ILE A 481 24.27 -10.60 -7.88
C ILE A 481 24.94 -11.98 -7.92
N PHE A 482 24.33 -12.95 -7.27
CA PHE A 482 24.81 -14.33 -7.31
C PHE A 482 24.21 -15.07 -8.49
N LEU A 483 24.96 -15.99 -9.07
CA LEU A 483 24.52 -16.81 -10.18
C LEU A 483 24.39 -18.25 -9.73
N ASP A 484 23.31 -18.92 -10.11
CA ASP A 484 23.19 -20.37 -9.95
C ASP A 484 23.86 -21.13 -11.11
N VAL A 485 23.78 -22.46 -11.07
CA VAL A 485 24.36 -23.35 -12.10
C VAL A 485 23.76 -23.10 -13.49
N GLY A 486 22.52 -22.60 -13.56
CA GLY A 486 21.84 -22.21 -14.79
C GLY A 486 22.09 -20.76 -15.20
N PHE A 487 22.95 -20.02 -14.49
CA PHE A 487 23.16 -18.58 -14.62
C PHE A 487 21.90 -17.75 -14.31
N SER A 488 20.96 -18.28 -13.53
CA SER A 488 19.85 -17.48 -13.00
C SER A 488 20.33 -16.59 -11.87
N VAL A 489 19.75 -15.40 -11.81
CA VAL A 489 20.11 -14.35 -10.86
C VAL A 489 19.56 -14.63 -9.47
N LYS A 490 20.34 -14.38 -8.41
CA LYS A 490 19.87 -14.20 -7.03
C LYS A 490 20.48 -12.93 -6.43
N VAL A 491 19.66 -11.90 -6.22
CA VAL A 491 20.10 -10.60 -5.67
C VAL A 491 20.22 -10.66 -4.14
N ALA A 492 21.31 -10.16 -3.59
CA ALA A 492 21.59 -10.05 -2.15
C ALA A 492 22.17 -8.66 -1.81
N GLY A 493 22.46 -8.38 -0.53
CA GLY A 493 23.24 -7.18 -0.16
C GLY A 493 22.48 -5.85 -0.13
N PHE A 494 21.17 -5.93 0.10
CA PHE A 494 20.31 -4.76 0.29
C PHE A 494 20.89 -3.80 1.33
N ALA A 495 20.71 -2.49 1.11
CA ALA A 495 21.07 -1.47 2.07
C ALA A 495 20.20 -1.58 3.32
N LEU A 496 20.77 -2.13 4.39
CA LEU A 496 20.06 -2.31 5.65
C LEU A 496 20.11 -1.05 6.53
N LEU A 497 21.16 -0.23 6.39
CA LEU A 497 21.31 1.05 7.07
C LEU A 497 21.03 2.22 6.10
N CYS A 498 20.17 3.15 6.50
CA CYS A 498 20.12 4.48 5.90
C CYS A 498 21.01 5.40 6.72
N SER A 499 22.27 5.60 6.32
CA SER A 499 23.12 6.63 6.93
C SER A 499 22.52 8.01 6.62
N SER A 500 21.80 8.57 7.60
CA SER A 500 21.34 9.97 7.59
C SER A 500 22.46 10.96 7.95
N SER A 501 23.72 10.51 7.94
CA SER A 501 24.88 11.17 8.55
C SER A 501 26.02 11.53 7.58
N THR A 502 25.77 11.71 6.28
CA THR A 502 26.73 12.42 5.41
C THR A 502 26.17 13.75 4.95
N THR A 503 26.55 14.81 5.69
CA THR A 503 26.44 16.21 5.29
C THR A 503 27.37 16.45 4.09
N GLY A 504 26.85 16.23 2.88
CA GLY A 504 27.45 16.63 1.61
C GLY A 504 26.36 16.72 0.53
N PRO A 505 26.50 17.58 -0.49
CA PRO A 505 25.54 17.63 -1.59
C PRO A 505 25.83 16.43 -2.51
N LEU A 506 25.24 15.25 -2.26
CA LEU A 506 25.59 14.07 -3.03
C LEU A 506 24.44 13.05 -3.14
N VAL A 507 23.90 12.96 -4.36
CA VAL A 507 23.25 11.81 -5.00
C VAL A 507 22.31 11.00 -4.10
N GLN A 508 21.02 11.32 -4.20
CA GLN A 508 19.91 10.46 -3.80
C GLN A 508 20.22 9.02 -4.27
N LYS A 509 20.48 8.10 -3.33
CA LYS A 509 20.70 6.68 -3.66
C LYS A 509 19.49 6.21 -4.46
N ASN A 510 19.70 5.81 -5.70
CA ASN A 510 18.65 5.54 -6.66
C ASN A 510 18.97 4.27 -7.42
N ASP A 511 18.13 3.25 -7.22
CA ASP A 511 18.29 1.93 -7.82
C ASP A 511 18.34 1.99 -9.35
N VAL A 512 17.66 2.95 -9.98
CA VAL A 512 17.69 3.11 -11.43
C VAL A 512 19.06 3.59 -11.90
N TYR A 513 19.66 4.54 -11.19
CA TYR A 513 21.01 5.01 -11.50
C TYR A 513 22.05 3.89 -11.26
N ASP A 514 21.96 3.21 -10.13
CA ASP A 514 22.84 2.07 -9.80
C ASP A 514 22.72 0.95 -10.85
N PHE A 515 21.50 0.67 -11.30
CA PHE A 515 21.25 -0.30 -12.35
C PHE A 515 21.81 0.15 -13.71
N GLY A 516 21.80 1.46 -14.01
CA GLY A 516 22.49 2.01 -15.18
C GLY A 516 23.99 1.75 -15.17
N LEU A 517 24.65 1.82 -14.01
CA LEU A 517 26.06 1.44 -13.87
C LEU A 517 26.28 -0.06 -14.07
N LEU A 518 25.40 -0.89 -13.51
CA LEU A 518 25.43 -2.34 -13.71
C LEU A 518 25.28 -2.72 -15.18
N LEU A 519 24.39 -2.07 -15.94
CA LEU A 519 24.24 -2.33 -17.37
C LEU A 519 25.52 -2.00 -18.15
N LEU A 520 26.22 -0.92 -17.80
CA LEU A 520 27.52 -0.60 -18.41
C LEU A 520 28.57 -1.65 -18.07
N GLU A 521 28.62 -2.12 -16.83
CA GLU A 521 29.52 -3.20 -16.40
C GLU A 521 29.24 -4.51 -17.14
N ILE A 522 27.97 -4.86 -17.36
CA ILE A 522 27.56 -6.02 -18.15
C ILE A 522 28.01 -5.88 -19.62
N ILE A 523 27.87 -4.69 -20.22
CA ILE A 523 28.30 -4.44 -21.61
C ILE A 523 29.83 -4.50 -21.73
N SER A 524 30.56 -3.87 -20.81
CA SER A 524 32.02 -3.73 -20.91
C SER A 524 32.81 -4.89 -20.33
N GLY A 525 32.19 -5.71 -19.50
CA GLY A 525 32.87 -6.80 -18.78
C GLY A 525 33.98 -6.30 -17.86
N SER A 526 33.90 -5.06 -17.39
CA SER A 526 34.93 -4.46 -16.56
C SER A 526 34.33 -3.52 -15.51
N LYS A 527 34.98 -3.49 -14.35
CA LYS A 527 34.56 -2.63 -13.24
C LYS A 527 34.78 -1.18 -13.65
N HIS A 528 33.70 -0.47 -13.97
CA HIS A 528 33.75 0.95 -14.30
C HIS A 528 34.04 1.81 -13.05
N SER A 529 35.30 1.73 -12.63
CA SER A 529 35.96 2.71 -11.74
C SER A 529 36.29 3.99 -12.51
N ASP A 530 36.48 3.85 -13.84
CA ASP A 530 36.79 4.95 -14.75
C ASP A 530 35.52 5.57 -15.32
N MET A 531 35.20 6.74 -14.76
CA MET A 531 34.19 7.73 -15.13
C MET A 531 33.06 7.26 -16.07
N PRO A 532 31.83 7.05 -15.55
CA PRO A 532 30.61 6.88 -16.35
C PRO A 532 30.43 7.95 -17.45
N SER A 533 31.00 9.15 -17.25
CA SER A 533 30.99 10.20 -18.27
C SER A 533 31.75 9.82 -19.55
N LEU A 534 32.82 9.02 -19.47
CA LEU A 534 33.57 8.57 -20.64
C LEU A 534 32.76 7.55 -21.44
N ALA A 535 32.15 6.57 -20.76
CA ALA A 535 31.24 5.62 -21.39
C ALA A 535 30.07 6.34 -22.08
N LEU A 536 29.44 7.28 -21.36
CA LEU A 536 28.36 8.11 -21.91
C LEU A 536 28.81 8.96 -23.10
N GLN A 537 30.03 9.50 -23.07
CA GLN A 537 30.59 10.25 -24.20
C GLN A 537 30.79 9.35 -25.42
N LYS A 538 31.35 8.15 -25.23
CA LYS A 538 31.58 7.17 -26.30
C LYS A 538 30.28 6.72 -26.94
N ILE A 539 29.29 6.36 -26.12
CA ILE A 539 27.92 6.00 -26.57
C ILE A 539 27.31 7.15 -27.37
N LYS A 540 27.31 8.37 -26.84
CA LYS A 540 26.77 9.56 -27.55
C LYS A 540 27.50 9.90 -28.84
N SER A 541 28.79 9.56 -28.94
CA SER A 541 29.58 9.76 -30.15
C SER A 541 29.46 8.61 -31.17
N GLY A 542 28.61 7.61 -30.91
CA GLY A 542 28.41 6.45 -31.78
C GLY A 542 29.60 5.49 -31.80
N LYS A 543 30.41 5.46 -30.73
CA LYS A 543 31.62 4.64 -30.58
C LYS A 543 31.41 3.55 -29.52
N LEU A 544 30.28 2.87 -29.60
CA LEU A 544 29.89 1.85 -28.62
C LEU A 544 30.85 0.66 -28.63
N GLU A 545 31.34 0.29 -29.80
CA GLU A 545 32.31 -0.79 -30.02
C GLU A 545 33.61 -0.63 -29.21
N GLU A 546 33.98 0.61 -28.85
CA GLU A 546 35.16 0.88 -28.04
C GLU A 546 34.95 0.58 -26.53
N ILE A 547 33.69 0.40 -26.09
CA ILE A 547 33.34 0.09 -24.70
C ILE A 547 32.82 -1.34 -24.50
N VAL A 548 32.38 -2.02 -25.56
CA VAL A 548 31.87 -3.39 -25.45
C VAL A 548 33.01 -4.33 -25.08
N ASP A 549 32.73 -5.26 -24.19
CA ASP A 549 33.66 -6.31 -23.77
C ASP A 549 34.26 -7.02 -24.99
N PRO A 550 35.60 -7.06 -25.14
CA PRO A 550 36.27 -7.75 -26.23
C PRO A 550 35.89 -9.23 -26.35
N SER A 551 35.54 -9.90 -25.24
CA SER A 551 35.11 -11.31 -25.23
C SER A 551 33.77 -11.54 -25.92
N LEU A 552 33.00 -10.48 -26.16
CA LEU A 552 31.76 -10.54 -26.94
C LEU A 552 32.02 -10.47 -28.45
N TYR A 553 33.25 -10.30 -28.93
CA TYR A 553 33.59 -10.23 -30.36
C TYR A 553 32.61 -9.34 -31.16
N TYR A 554 32.40 -8.10 -30.70
CA TYR A 554 31.30 -7.23 -31.16
C TYR A 554 31.13 -7.17 -32.68
N HIS A 555 32.23 -7.05 -33.45
CA HIS A 555 32.18 -6.98 -34.92
C HIS A 555 31.79 -8.29 -35.60
N GLU A 556 31.95 -9.43 -34.93
CA GLU A 556 31.57 -10.76 -35.43
C GLU A 556 30.13 -11.14 -35.05
N GLN A 557 29.47 -10.32 -34.22
CA GLN A 557 28.09 -10.56 -33.81
C GLN A 557 27.10 -10.30 -34.95
N PRO A 558 26.03 -11.11 -35.06
CA PRO A 558 24.90 -10.83 -35.95
C PRO A 558 24.35 -9.41 -35.76
N ILE A 559 23.84 -8.80 -36.82
CA ILE A 559 23.29 -7.43 -36.82
C ILE A 559 22.30 -7.25 -35.66
N PHE A 560 21.36 -8.17 -35.51
CA PHE A 560 20.37 -8.16 -34.42
C PHE A 560 21.00 -8.11 -33.01
N ARG A 561 22.10 -8.82 -32.76
CA ARG A 561 22.76 -8.77 -31.43
C ARG A 561 23.48 -7.44 -31.21
N ARG A 562 24.05 -6.85 -32.26
CA ARG A 562 24.63 -5.50 -32.15
C ARG A 562 23.57 -4.45 -31.85
N GLU A 563 22.40 -4.54 -32.50
CA GLU A 563 21.24 -3.71 -32.20
C GLU A 563 20.78 -3.90 -30.74
N GLN A 564 20.73 -5.13 -30.23
CA GLN A 564 20.42 -5.37 -28.81
C GLN A 564 21.44 -4.71 -27.88
N ILE A 565 22.74 -4.80 -28.16
CA ILE A 565 23.79 -4.16 -27.35
C ILE A 565 23.62 -2.64 -27.36
N GLU A 566 23.29 -2.06 -28.52
CA GLU A 566 23.00 -0.63 -28.66
C GLU A 566 21.78 -0.19 -27.85
N ILE A 567 20.69 -0.96 -27.89
CA ILE A 567 19.48 -0.65 -27.12
C ILE A 567 19.77 -0.75 -25.61
N VAL A 568 20.51 -1.77 -25.14
CA VAL A 568 20.88 -1.87 -23.72
C VAL A 568 21.79 -0.71 -23.30
N ALA A 569 22.69 -0.25 -24.17
CA ALA A 569 23.53 0.93 -23.90
C ALA A 569 22.72 2.24 -23.84
N ASP A 570 21.65 2.37 -24.64
CA ASP A 570 20.70 3.47 -24.55
C ASP A 570 19.91 3.43 -23.23
N ILE A 571 19.40 2.25 -22.84
CA ILE A 571 18.73 2.06 -21.54
C ILE A 571 19.67 2.49 -20.40
N ALA A 572 20.93 2.03 -20.42
CA ALA A 572 21.93 2.42 -19.43
C ALA A 572 22.14 3.94 -19.40
N THR A 573 22.20 4.58 -20.57
CA THR A 573 22.33 6.04 -20.70
C THR A 573 21.13 6.78 -20.09
N ARG A 574 19.90 6.33 -20.37
CA ARG A 574 18.69 6.90 -19.79
C ARG A 574 18.63 6.72 -18.28
N CYS A 575 18.98 5.54 -17.78
CA CYS A 575 19.07 5.27 -16.34
C CYS A 575 20.04 6.23 -15.64
N LEU A 576 21.21 6.48 -16.22
CA LEU A 576 22.23 7.37 -15.65
C LEU A 576 21.86 8.85 -15.73
N LEU A 577 21.16 9.28 -16.78
CA LEU A 577 20.78 10.69 -16.98
C LEU A 577 19.48 11.08 -16.27
N PHE A 578 18.49 10.18 -16.24
CA PHE A 578 17.13 10.48 -15.81
C PHE A 578 16.68 9.70 -14.58
N GLY A 579 17.47 8.71 -14.12
CA GLY A 579 17.15 7.95 -12.92
C GLY A 579 16.91 8.87 -11.73
N GLY A 580 17.85 9.79 -11.46
CA GLY A 580 17.78 10.75 -10.35
C GLY A 580 16.57 11.69 -10.35
N ASP A 581 16.01 11.97 -11.53
CA ASP A 581 14.84 12.86 -11.70
C ASP A 581 13.50 12.14 -11.47
N GLY A 582 13.50 10.80 -11.34
CA GLY A 582 12.28 9.99 -11.23
C GLY A 582 11.47 9.86 -12.53
N LYS A 583 12.02 10.29 -13.67
CA LYS A 583 11.36 10.24 -14.99
C LYS A 583 11.34 8.83 -15.59
N ILE A 584 12.20 7.94 -15.11
CA ILE A 584 12.29 6.55 -15.53
C ILE A 584 12.32 5.67 -14.28
N GLY A 585 11.43 4.69 -14.21
CA GLY A 585 11.36 3.73 -13.10
C GLY A 585 11.89 2.36 -13.48
N MET A 586 12.19 1.51 -12.48
CA MET A 586 12.64 0.13 -12.74
C MET A 586 11.61 -0.71 -13.50
N VAL A 587 10.32 -0.40 -13.40
CA VAL A 587 9.26 -1.08 -14.17
C VAL A 587 9.43 -0.85 -15.67
N ASP A 588 9.74 0.37 -16.09
CA ASP A 588 9.93 0.70 -17.51
C ASP A 588 11.18 0.02 -18.05
N VAL A 589 12.28 0.11 -17.29
CA VAL A 589 13.55 -0.56 -17.59
C VAL A 589 13.38 -2.08 -17.71
N ALA A 590 12.67 -2.70 -16.76
CA ALA A 590 12.41 -4.13 -16.76
C ALA A 590 11.57 -4.57 -17.96
N LYS A 591 10.54 -3.81 -18.33
CA LYS A 591 9.71 -4.10 -19.52
C LYS A 591 10.55 -4.07 -20.80
N GLU A 592 11.37 -3.03 -20.99
CA GLU A 592 12.21 -2.92 -22.19
C GLU A 592 13.23 -4.07 -22.29
N LEU A 593 13.95 -4.37 -21.20
CA LEU A 593 14.90 -5.48 -21.18
C LEU A 593 14.23 -6.85 -21.35
N PHE A 594 13.04 -7.03 -20.78
CA PHE A 594 12.25 -8.24 -20.94
C PHE A 594 11.88 -8.49 -22.40
N HIS A 595 11.40 -7.44 -23.11
CA HIS A 595 11.06 -7.55 -24.52
C HIS A 595 12.28 -7.94 -25.37
N LEU A 596 13.42 -7.29 -25.14
CA LEU A 596 14.68 -7.62 -25.83
C LEU A 596 15.15 -9.05 -25.57
N ALA A 597 15.00 -9.53 -24.32
CA ALA A 597 15.37 -10.89 -23.96
C ALA A 597 14.43 -11.92 -24.58
N LYS A 598 13.11 -11.66 -24.65
CA LYS A 598 12.12 -12.59 -25.24
C LYS A 598 12.35 -12.81 -26.73
N GLU A 599 12.67 -11.76 -27.47
CA GLU A 599 12.95 -11.83 -28.91
C GLU A 599 14.16 -12.73 -29.24
N SER A 600 15.05 -12.97 -28.28
CA SER A 600 16.21 -13.84 -28.47
C SER A 600 15.93 -15.34 -28.31
N ILE A 601 14.82 -15.73 -27.68
CA ILE A 601 14.46 -17.14 -27.38
C ILE A 601 13.77 -17.82 -28.57
N ASP A 602 12.98 -17.09 -29.36
CA ASP A 602 12.22 -17.64 -30.49
C ASP A 602 13.10 -18.04 -31.69
N GLY A 603 14.41 -17.71 -31.67
CA GLY A 603 15.39 -18.09 -32.69
C GLY A 603 16.20 -19.36 -32.40
N GLY A 604 16.09 -19.99 -31.23
CA GLY A 604 16.94 -21.12 -30.86
C GLY A 604 16.35 -22.02 -29.78
N SER A 605 15.97 -23.24 -30.18
CA SER A 605 15.68 -24.43 -29.35
C SER A 605 15.15 -24.19 -27.93
N LYS A 606 13.82 -24.33 -27.78
CA LYS A 606 13.04 -24.35 -26.52
C LYS A 606 13.79 -24.87 -25.29
N LYS A 607 14.18 -23.94 -24.42
CA LYS A 607 14.24 -24.14 -22.96
C LYS A 607 14.18 -22.78 -22.25
N GLY A 608 13.13 -22.54 -21.44
CA GLY A 608 13.14 -21.48 -20.43
C GLY A 608 11.83 -20.73 -20.19
N SER A 609 10.83 -21.38 -19.60
CA SER A 609 9.52 -20.83 -19.18
C SER A 609 9.57 -19.99 -17.89
N ALA A 610 10.62 -19.20 -17.65
CA ALA A 610 10.86 -18.54 -16.36
C ALA A 610 10.49 -17.05 -16.33
N LEU A 611 10.76 -16.33 -17.42
CA LEU A 611 10.42 -14.90 -17.56
C LEU A 611 8.89 -14.70 -17.65
N GLU A 612 8.20 -15.70 -18.20
CA GLU A 612 6.76 -15.63 -18.43
C GLU A 612 5.97 -15.61 -17.12
N GLU A 613 6.41 -16.16 -15.97
CA GLU A 613 5.55 -16.09 -14.76
C GLU A 613 5.54 -14.72 -14.06
N THR A 614 6.53 -13.85 -14.31
CA THR A 614 6.55 -12.47 -13.75
C THR A 614 5.66 -11.52 -14.57
N PHE A 615 5.45 -11.81 -15.87
CA PHE A 615 4.63 -11.01 -16.79
C PHE A 615 3.41 -11.74 -17.37
N SER A 616 3.27 -13.03 -17.10
CA SER A 616 2.13 -13.92 -17.38
C SER A 616 1.76 -14.63 -16.09
N ASN A 617 0.93 -13.95 -15.32
CA ASN A 617 -0.26 -14.59 -14.81
C ASN A 617 -1.44 -13.82 -15.35
N SER A 618 -2.43 -14.56 -15.82
CA SER A 618 -3.71 -14.15 -16.39
C SER A 618 -4.61 -13.38 -15.40
N SER A 619 -4.04 -12.56 -14.51
CA SER A 619 -4.74 -11.70 -13.55
C SER A 619 -5.08 -10.31 -14.12
N LEU A 620 -4.50 -9.93 -15.27
CA LEU A 620 -4.71 -8.62 -15.89
C LEU A 620 -5.79 -8.60 -17.00
N LEU A 621 -6.26 -9.76 -17.51
CA LEU A 621 -7.31 -9.80 -18.56
C LEU A 621 -8.36 -10.93 -18.45
N GLN A 622 -8.36 -11.80 -17.43
CA GLN A 622 -9.39 -12.84 -17.28
C GLN A 622 -9.95 -12.96 -15.86
N MET A 623 -10.72 -11.96 -15.42
CA MET A 623 -11.76 -12.14 -14.40
C MET A 623 -12.97 -11.21 -14.65
N ILE A 624 -13.48 -11.16 -15.88
CA ILE A 624 -14.87 -10.74 -16.16
C ILE A 624 -15.41 -11.65 -17.26
N SER A 625 -15.72 -12.88 -16.90
CA SER A 625 -16.63 -13.78 -17.64
C SER A 625 -16.57 -15.12 -16.94
N MET A 626 -17.52 -15.37 -16.05
CA MET A 626 -18.31 -16.60 -15.97
C MET A 626 -19.18 -16.52 -14.72
N SER A 627 -20.44 -16.13 -14.95
CA SER A 627 -21.54 -16.40 -14.04
C SER A 627 -21.81 -17.91 -14.03
N PRO A 628 -22.19 -18.53 -12.90
CA PRO A 628 -22.44 -19.96 -12.83
C PRO A 628 -23.91 -20.22 -13.17
N ASP A 629 -24.21 -20.60 -14.40
CA ASP A 629 -25.47 -21.29 -14.71
C ASP A 629 -25.32 -22.11 -16.00
N SER A 630 -25.27 -23.43 -15.83
CA SER A 630 -25.77 -24.49 -16.72
C SER A 630 -24.86 -25.73 -16.72
N VAL A 631 -25.48 -26.87 -17.06
CA VAL A 631 -24.97 -28.25 -17.19
C VAL A 631 -25.41 -29.15 -16.02
N HIS A 632 -26.67 -29.58 -15.99
CA HIS A 632 -27.20 -30.82 -16.59
C HIS A 632 -26.52 -32.12 -16.14
N LEU A 633 -27.22 -32.87 -15.30
CA LEU A 633 -26.96 -34.25 -14.89
C LEU A 633 -27.20 -35.24 -16.05
N PRO A 634 -26.30 -36.19 -16.32
CA PRO A 634 -26.66 -37.42 -17.00
C PRO A 634 -26.99 -38.53 -15.99
N ARG A 635 -28.11 -39.20 -16.24
CA ARG A 635 -28.59 -40.43 -15.58
C ARG A 635 -27.53 -41.54 -15.66
N ILE A 636 -27.24 -42.18 -14.53
CA ILE A 636 -26.56 -43.48 -14.49
C ILE A 636 -27.63 -44.56 -14.57
N ALA A 637 -27.68 -45.27 -15.70
CA ALA A 637 -28.27 -46.60 -15.79
C ALA A 637 -27.15 -47.62 -15.50
N GLY A 638 -27.44 -48.60 -14.63
CA GLY A 638 -26.55 -49.73 -14.35
C GLY A 638 -26.35 -50.64 -15.56
N PRO A 639 -25.46 -51.64 -15.43
CA PRO A 639 -25.99 -53.01 -15.34
C PRO A 639 -25.20 -53.99 -14.46
N VAL A 640 -25.97 -54.93 -13.89
CA VAL A 640 -25.66 -56.27 -13.32
C VAL A 640 -24.83 -56.34 -12.05
#